data_AF-A0A2S6F3D1-F1
#
_entry.id   AF-A0A2S6F3D1-F1
#
_cell.length_a   1.000
_cell.length_b   1.000
_cell.length_c   1.000
_cell.angle_alpha   90.00
_cell.angle_beta   90.00
_cell.angle_gamma   90.00
#
_symmetry.space_group_name_H-M   'P 1'
#
loop_
_entity.id
_entity.type
_entity.pdbx_description
1 polymer ?
#
loop_
_entity_poly.entity_id
_entity_poly.type
_entity_poly.pdbx_seq_one_letter_code
_entity_poly.pdbx_strand_id
1 'polypeptide(L)'
;MKHRHAKLIPASMWHDNQLFYEVLDESVLSIMKAKTSKDAISLLVKYLPKLNDQWKKKQAWLGIALTQLENFSILLESAKILGFSKNNLFSLFAILGNVKFLNEYAKESGNDGILEMIKDNQFYPYKKAAEHGNLDVLTCLETWASSQILEMILANDFYAYKQAAHNGHINVIKHLETKAPGYILQMIQAQDYYGFRLGASGGHIELLKHMQSKAPQLFDKMVAANNFFAYRASLENGHFEVSNWLLSNSSSCLAYAEAHRHEYGTTSVNPFIENRLAVLHREAINLPPPAVFDIQDTEQAKICFYMIRNLIRRNERNLDDEIKFLLNIPSVKALAHTVVTPNQPNELIRLALTTGNHEAASILLNIPEVRVLSEENDFYRDEVNGKLDLAQLSRDSESSMTSLTKGEKTRLNEAIKRYRPTLESVGTAKLMQALRDQLKERYMANPASIINEEGRTIILPMDFEEFKQIKLSKKDYELALKSYFQNKNHTAWRYLAKPNPWMHPEAEYIYIDKLTSAKWSTFEEYQPLIAMLWLAATDKEAEPTDGHTIESRLDHFVEELALIGRSHNWDKTRINSKNQQEEYDDLEGDRPSCYSGVKRRLFQSVLGHPLITILTEDMVLEEIRTFARQHFQLFISEAKKAALKEAFDDYIVNINEISTTSKELLISMNIPPEKQEEFEGYLSKKYGAQYTEDFAFISIVRNKLSLSSDKTDFFGNCHALMLDGNVGLYQMLENTGELKTDSNLSGVRTSQIGFFKHKKEETIADFCDEAPSPPSPEI
;
A
#
# COMPACT_ATOMS: atom_id res chain seq x y z
N MET A 1 -11.19 -33.28 20.28
CA MET A 1 -11.32 -33.71 21.70
C MET A 1 -12.52 -34.66 21.95
N LYS A 2 -12.62 -35.84 21.31
CA LYS A 2 -13.80 -36.73 21.43
C LYS A 2 -13.74 -37.75 22.58
N HIS A 3 -12.60 -37.91 23.27
CA HIS A 3 -12.43 -38.93 24.31
C HIS A 3 -12.56 -38.34 25.73
N ARG A 4 -13.31 -39.00 26.63
CA ARG A 4 -13.62 -38.48 27.98
C ARG A 4 -12.39 -38.12 28.82
N HIS A 5 -11.30 -38.88 28.69
CA HIS A 5 -10.09 -38.66 29.48
C HIS A 5 -9.25 -37.49 28.96
N ALA A 6 -9.34 -37.18 27.66
CA ALA A 6 -8.67 -36.00 27.09
C ALA A 6 -9.29 -34.69 27.62
N LYS A 7 -10.56 -34.72 28.04
CA LYS A 7 -11.24 -33.58 28.68
C LYS A 7 -10.73 -33.26 30.09
N LEU A 8 -9.97 -34.16 30.71
CA LEU A 8 -9.34 -33.93 32.02
C LEU A 8 -8.10 -33.03 31.91
N ILE A 9 -7.53 -32.90 30.71
CA ILE A 9 -6.35 -32.06 30.46
C ILE A 9 -6.82 -30.61 30.31
N PRO A 10 -6.38 -29.68 31.18
CA PRO A 10 -6.74 -28.27 31.07
C PRO A 10 -6.26 -27.65 29.76
N ALA A 11 -6.96 -26.62 29.27
CA ALA A 11 -6.59 -25.90 28.04
C ALA A 11 -5.15 -25.38 28.08
N SER A 12 -4.69 -24.85 29.22
CA SER A 12 -3.32 -24.37 29.37
C SER A 12 -2.25 -25.46 29.17
N MET A 13 -2.55 -26.73 29.49
CA MET A 13 -1.64 -27.84 29.23
C MET A 13 -1.71 -28.32 27.77
N TRP A 14 -2.84 -28.10 27.08
CA TRP A 14 -2.96 -28.34 25.65
C TRP A 14 -2.18 -27.33 24.81
N HIS A 15 -2.08 -26.09 25.26
CA HIS A 15 -1.31 -25.05 24.57
C HIS A 15 0.19 -25.07 24.92
N ASP A 16 0.59 -25.83 25.94
CA ASP A 16 1.98 -25.93 26.36
C ASP A 16 2.79 -26.88 25.45
N ASN A 17 3.75 -26.30 24.73
CA ASN A 17 4.62 -27.01 23.79
C ASN A 17 5.59 -28.02 24.43
N GLN A 18 5.73 -28.01 25.76
CA GLN A 18 6.53 -28.98 26.50
C GLN A 18 5.70 -30.09 27.13
N LEU A 19 4.36 -30.03 27.02
CA LEU A 19 3.41 -30.98 27.61
C LEU A 19 2.58 -31.70 26.55
N PHE A 20 1.38 -31.21 26.21
CA PHE A 20 0.50 -31.91 25.25
C PHE A 20 0.52 -31.29 23.85
N TYR A 21 0.55 -29.97 23.72
CA TYR A 21 0.61 -29.27 22.43
C TYR A 21 -0.37 -29.81 21.38
N GLU A 22 -1.66 -29.84 21.74
CA GLU A 22 -2.76 -30.38 20.92
C GLU A 22 -2.65 -31.87 20.53
N VAL A 23 -1.65 -32.59 21.03
CA VAL A 23 -1.39 -34.01 20.74
C VAL A 23 -1.42 -34.84 22.01
N LEU A 24 -2.08 -35.99 21.95
CA LEU A 24 -2.09 -36.98 23.02
C LEU A 24 -1.73 -38.35 22.47
N ASP A 25 -0.60 -38.88 22.91
CA ASP A 25 -0.12 -40.19 22.47
C ASP A 25 -1.11 -41.31 22.84
N GLU A 26 -1.36 -42.25 21.93
CA GLU A 26 -2.29 -43.37 22.15
C GLU A 26 -1.89 -44.27 23.33
N SER A 27 -0.58 -44.37 23.61
CA SER A 27 -0.05 -45.10 24.76
C SER A 27 -0.41 -44.37 26.05
N VAL A 28 -0.29 -43.04 26.07
CA VAL A 28 -0.70 -42.19 27.20
C VAL A 28 -2.21 -42.27 27.40
N LEU A 29 -2.99 -42.17 26.32
CA LEU A 29 -4.45 -42.32 26.36
C LEU A 29 -4.87 -43.69 26.91
N SER A 30 -4.10 -44.74 26.59
CA SER A 30 -4.32 -46.08 27.12
C SER A 30 -4.03 -46.16 28.61
N ILE A 31 -2.97 -45.51 29.09
CA ILE A 31 -2.66 -45.41 30.53
C ILE A 31 -3.77 -44.65 31.26
N MET A 32 -4.26 -43.54 30.71
CA MET A 32 -5.34 -42.74 31.30
C MET A 32 -6.67 -43.50 31.44
N LYS A 33 -6.86 -44.60 30.70
CA LYS A 33 -8.07 -45.46 30.80
C LYS A 33 -8.03 -46.42 32.00
N ALA A 34 -6.93 -46.46 32.77
CA ALA A 34 -6.81 -47.29 33.95
C ALA A 34 -7.92 -47.00 34.96
N LYS A 35 -8.54 -48.07 35.50
CA LYS A 35 -9.62 -47.94 36.50
C LYS A 35 -9.08 -47.85 37.92
N THR A 36 -7.91 -48.44 38.17
CA THR A 36 -7.26 -48.46 39.48
C THR A 36 -5.82 -47.99 39.37
N SER A 37 -5.25 -47.52 40.49
CA SER A 37 -3.84 -47.08 40.55
C SER A 37 -2.88 -48.21 40.17
N LYS A 38 -3.18 -49.47 40.53
CA LYS A 38 -2.38 -50.65 40.18
C LYS A 38 -2.41 -50.94 38.67
N ASP A 39 -3.57 -50.76 38.04
CA ASP A 39 -3.70 -50.90 36.59
C ASP A 39 -2.93 -49.81 35.85
N ALA A 40 -2.91 -48.58 36.38
CA ALA A 40 -2.17 -47.46 35.80
C ALA A 40 -0.66 -47.75 35.74
N ILE A 41 -0.08 -48.29 36.82
CA ILE A 41 1.33 -48.70 36.84
C ILE A 41 1.58 -49.88 35.91
N SER A 42 0.71 -50.88 35.91
CA SER A 42 0.86 -52.04 35.01
C SER A 42 0.85 -51.62 33.54
N LEU A 43 -0.04 -50.69 33.17
CA LEU A 43 -0.11 -50.12 31.82
C LEU A 43 1.09 -49.21 31.53
N LEU A 44 1.56 -48.43 32.51
CA LEU A 44 2.76 -47.61 32.38
C LEU A 44 3.97 -48.47 32.05
N VAL A 45 4.21 -49.54 32.80
CA VAL A 45 5.31 -50.49 32.55
C VAL A 45 5.16 -51.15 31.17
N LYS A 46 3.93 -51.58 30.81
CA LYS A 46 3.64 -52.17 29.50
C LYS A 46 3.99 -51.23 28.34
N TYR A 47 3.68 -49.94 28.47
CA TYR A 47 3.88 -48.94 27.42
C TYR A 47 5.21 -48.18 27.53
N LEU A 48 5.99 -48.39 28.59
CA LEU A 48 7.26 -47.71 28.83
C LEU A 48 8.22 -47.73 27.61
N PRO A 49 8.36 -48.84 26.84
CA PRO A 49 9.22 -48.85 25.65
C PRO A 49 8.79 -47.87 24.55
N LYS A 50 7.50 -47.47 24.52
CA LYS A 50 6.96 -46.48 23.57
C LYS A 50 7.14 -45.03 24.04
N LEU A 51 7.40 -44.82 25.33
CA LEU A 51 7.65 -43.51 25.95
C LEU A 51 9.14 -43.16 25.83
N ASN A 52 9.62 -43.06 24.58
CA ASN A 52 11.03 -42.99 24.22
C ASN A 52 11.68 -41.59 24.38
N ASP A 53 10.90 -40.57 24.72
CA ASP A 53 11.35 -39.20 24.90
C ASP A 53 10.77 -38.57 26.17
N GLN A 54 11.36 -37.45 26.63
CA GLN A 54 10.90 -36.77 27.85
C GLN A 54 9.49 -36.17 27.71
N TRP A 55 9.08 -35.79 26.50
CA TRP A 55 7.79 -35.19 26.24
C TRP A 55 6.65 -36.20 26.48
N LYS A 56 6.73 -37.40 25.91
CA LYS A 56 5.78 -38.49 26.17
C LYS A 56 5.79 -38.96 27.61
N LYS A 57 6.97 -38.98 28.26
CA LYS A 57 7.06 -39.32 29.68
C LYS A 57 6.30 -38.30 30.54
N LYS A 58 6.44 -36.99 30.27
CA LYS A 58 5.69 -35.94 30.97
C LYS A 58 4.19 -36.10 30.73
N GLN A 59 3.77 -36.36 29.49
CA GLN A 59 2.37 -36.66 29.17
C GLN A 59 1.83 -37.88 29.93
N ALA A 60 2.61 -38.97 30.00
CA ALA A 60 2.23 -40.17 30.73
C ALA A 60 2.03 -39.89 32.22
N TRP A 61 2.97 -39.17 32.83
CA TRP A 61 2.89 -38.82 34.25
C TRP A 61 1.72 -37.88 34.55
N LEU A 62 1.54 -36.83 33.74
CA LEU A 62 0.40 -35.91 33.89
C LEU A 62 -0.92 -36.62 33.62
N GLY A 63 -0.97 -37.54 32.66
CA GLY A 63 -2.14 -38.36 32.39
C GLY A 63 -2.53 -39.24 33.59
N ILE A 64 -1.54 -39.83 34.28
CA ILE A 64 -1.77 -40.55 35.54
C ILE A 64 -2.22 -39.57 36.63
N ALA A 65 -1.55 -38.43 36.79
CA ALA A 65 -1.86 -37.44 37.80
C ALA A 65 -3.30 -36.90 37.69
N LEU A 66 -3.74 -36.60 36.47
CA LEU A 66 -5.09 -36.09 36.18
C LEU A 66 -6.19 -37.16 36.35
N THR A 67 -5.84 -38.45 36.34
CA THR A 67 -6.79 -39.55 36.51
C THR A 67 -6.77 -40.15 37.92
N GLN A 68 -5.70 -39.94 38.68
CA GLN A 68 -5.45 -40.51 40.01
C GLN A 68 -5.13 -39.40 41.04
N LEU A 69 -5.91 -38.31 41.02
CA LEU A 69 -5.65 -37.04 41.74
C LEU A 69 -5.43 -37.16 43.26
N GLU A 70 -5.78 -38.27 43.89
CA GLU A 70 -5.70 -38.45 45.35
C GLU A 70 -4.50 -39.31 45.81
N ASN A 71 -3.78 -39.98 44.91
CA ASN A 71 -2.80 -41.00 45.28
C ASN A 71 -1.36 -40.50 45.11
N PHE A 72 -0.82 -39.81 46.11
CA PHE A 72 0.57 -39.29 46.07
C PHE A 72 1.62 -40.38 45.81
N SER A 73 1.47 -41.56 46.44
CA SER A 73 2.41 -42.68 46.29
C SER A 73 2.52 -43.16 44.84
N ILE A 74 1.39 -43.22 44.11
CA ILE A 74 1.41 -43.65 42.70
C ILE A 74 2.15 -42.67 41.80
N LEU A 75 2.13 -41.37 42.14
CA LEU A 75 2.83 -40.33 41.39
C LEU A 75 4.34 -40.43 41.60
N LEU A 76 4.79 -40.79 42.81
CA LEU A 76 6.19 -41.07 43.09
C LEU A 76 6.68 -42.35 42.41
N GLU A 77 5.87 -43.42 42.47
CA GLU A 77 6.19 -44.70 41.82
C GLU A 77 6.29 -44.54 40.29
N SER A 78 5.29 -43.90 39.67
CA SER A 78 5.30 -43.63 38.23
C SER A 78 6.46 -42.72 37.81
N ALA A 79 6.81 -41.72 38.62
CA ALA A 79 7.97 -40.87 38.36
C ALA A 79 9.30 -41.65 38.40
N LYS A 80 9.45 -42.59 39.34
CA LYS A 80 10.60 -43.50 39.40
C LYS A 80 10.69 -44.38 38.15
N ILE A 81 9.57 -44.97 37.73
CA ILE A 81 9.51 -45.82 36.52
C ILE A 81 9.89 -45.01 35.27
N LEU A 82 9.44 -43.75 35.18
CA LEU A 82 9.72 -42.86 34.06
C LEU A 82 11.14 -42.27 34.09
N GLY A 83 11.81 -42.34 35.24
CA GLY A 83 13.18 -41.86 35.44
C GLY A 83 13.28 -40.33 35.51
N PHE A 84 12.34 -39.67 36.19
CA PHE A 84 12.43 -38.22 36.41
C PHE A 84 13.45 -37.87 37.50
N SER A 85 14.18 -36.78 37.27
CA SER A 85 14.99 -36.13 38.30
C SER A 85 14.10 -35.44 39.34
N LYS A 86 14.70 -35.05 40.47
CA LYS A 86 14.00 -34.31 41.53
C LYS A 86 13.41 -32.99 41.01
N ASN A 87 14.19 -32.20 40.28
CA ASN A 87 13.78 -30.91 39.73
C ASN A 87 12.65 -31.06 38.69
N ASN A 88 12.71 -32.10 37.86
CA ASN A 88 11.64 -32.41 36.90
C ASN A 88 10.33 -32.73 37.63
N LEU A 89 10.39 -33.55 38.68
CA LEU A 89 9.21 -33.94 39.43
C LEU A 89 8.62 -32.77 40.23
N PHE A 90 9.46 -31.93 40.85
CA PHE A 90 9.04 -30.69 41.51
C PHE A 90 8.30 -29.76 40.54
N SER A 91 8.85 -29.58 39.34
CA SER A 91 8.22 -28.79 38.28
C SER A 91 6.88 -29.36 37.83
N LEU A 92 6.77 -30.69 37.71
CA LEU A 92 5.52 -31.36 37.35
C LEU A 92 4.44 -31.21 38.45
N PHE A 93 4.82 -31.23 39.73
CA PHE A 93 3.89 -30.90 40.82
C PHE A 93 3.45 -29.44 40.77
N ALA A 94 4.35 -28.51 40.45
CA ALA A 94 4.01 -27.10 40.27
C ALA A 94 3.03 -26.87 39.10
N ILE A 95 3.23 -27.61 37.99
CA ILE A 95 2.33 -27.64 36.82
C ILE A 95 0.95 -28.22 37.16
N LEU A 96 0.92 -29.29 37.96
CA LEU A 96 -0.33 -29.95 38.37
C LEU A 96 -1.21 -29.04 39.24
N GLY A 97 -0.62 -28.08 39.96
CA GLY A 97 -1.36 -27.12 40.79
C GLY A 97 -1.78 -27.66 42.16
N ASN A 98 -1.41 -28.89 42.51
CA ASN A 98 -1.76 -29.48 43.80
C ASN A 98 -0.73 -29.12 44.87
N VAL A 99 -1.01 -28.06 45.62
CA VAL A 99 -0.12 -27.56 46.70
C VAL A 99 0.12 -28.60 47.79
N LYS A 100 -0.84 -29.49 48.08
CA LYS A 100 -0.64 -30.56 49.08
C LYS A 100 0.48 -31.50 48.65
N PHE A 101 0.45 -31.96 47.40
CA PHE A 101 1.50 -32.85 46.87
C PHE A 101 2.84 -32.13 46.70
N LEU A 102 2.83 -30.87 46.29
CA LEU A 102 4.03 -30.06 46.23
C LEU A 102 4.69 -29.92 47.61
N ASN A 103 3.90 -29.61 48.65
CA ASN A 103 4.36 -29.53 50.03
C ASN A 103 4.87 -30.88 50.54
N GLU A 104 4.16 -31.97 50.26
CA GLU A 104 4.55 -33.32 50.67
C GLU A 104 5.89 -33.71 50.05
N TYR A 105 6.09 -33.42 48.76
CA TYR A 105 7.34 -33.64 48.06
C TYR A 105 8.48 -32.75 48.59
N ALA A 106 8.18 -31.48 48.89
CA ALA A 106 9.17 -30.52 49.37
C ALA A 106 9.74 -30.86 50.77
N LYS A 107 8.95 -31.51 51.64
CA LYS A 107 9.37 -31.91 53.00
C LYS A 107 10.65 -32.74 53.03
N GLU A 108 10.88 -33.55 52.00
CA GLU A 108 12.04 -34.45 51.93
C GLU A 108 13.35 -33.76 51.52
N SER A 109 13.27 -32.49 51.09
CA SER A 109 14.39 -31.82 50.39
C SER A 109 15.14 -30.77 51.24
N GLY A 110 14.65 -30.43 52.43
CA GLY A 110 15.19 -29.33 53.25
C GLY A 110 15.07 -27.95 52.59
N ASN A 111 15.29 -26.87 53.33
CA ASN A 111 15.08 -25.51 52.81
C ASN A 111 16.00 -25.17 51.61
N ASP A 112 17.29 -25.51 51.70
CA ASP A 112 18.25 -25.21 50.64
C ASP A 112 17.94 -25.99 49.35
N GLY A 113 17.52 -27.26 49.48
CA GLY A 113 17.11 -28.08 48.34
C GLY A 113 15.82 -27.56 47.68
N ILE A 114 14.87 -27.04 48.46
CA ILE A 114 13.68 -26.39 47.91
C ILE A 114 14.07 -25.14 47.10
N LEU A 115 14.95 -24.29 47.64
CA LEU A 115 15.42 -23.10 46.93
C LEU A 115 16.17 -23.45 45.63
N GLU A 116 16.97 -24.51 45.63
CA GLU A 116 17.64 -25.02 44.43
C GLU A 116 16.62 -25.46 43.38
N MET A 117 15.62 -26.26 43.77
CA MET A 117 14.55 -26.71 42.87
C MET A 117 13.72 -25.53 42.32
N ILE A 118 13.46 -24.50 43.12
CA ILE A 118 12.77 -23.28 42.68
C ILE A 118 13.58 -22.55 41.61
N LYS A 119 14.90 -22.42 41.80
CA LYS A 119 15.80 -21.71 40.87
C LYS A 119 16.07 -22.47 39.58
N ASP A 120 15.80 -23.77 39.55
CA ASP A 120 16.06 -24.64 38.42
C ASP A 120 15.56 -24.04 37.10
N ASN A 121 16.41 -24.10 36.08
CA ASN A 121 16.13 -23.63 34.72
C ASN A 121 15.50 -22.21 34.68
N GLN A 122 16.11 -21.28 35.41
CA GLN A 122 15.69 -19.88 35.53
C GLN A 122 14.26 -19.75 36.05
N PHE A 123 13.99 -20.35 37.21
CA PHE A 123 12.68 -20.32 37.86
C PHE A 123 11.57 -21.04 37.06
N TYR A 124 11.90 -22.18 36.44
CA TYR A 124 10.96 -22.96 35.63
C TYR A 124 9.69 -23.39 36.37
N PRO A 125 9.72 -23.87 37.63
CA PRO A 125 8.51 -24.21 38.38
C PRO A 125 7.57 -23.01 38.57
N TYR A 126 8.13 -21.83 38.87
CA TYR A 126 7.35 -20.59 39.06
C TYR A 126 6.69 -20.15 37.74
N LYS A 127 7.48 -20.10 36.66
CA LYS A 127 7.01 -19.76 35.31
C LYS A 127 5.86 -20.68 34.88
N LYS A 128 5.98 -21.98 35.10
CA LYS A 128 4.96 -22.97 34.71
C LYS A 128 3.73 -22.94 35.62
N ALA A 129 3.90 -22.72 36.93
CA ALA A 129 2.75 -22.50 37.80
C ALA A 129 1.90 -21.30 37.34
N ALA A 130 2.53 -20.21 36.91
CA ALA A 130 1.84 -19.06 36.35
C ALA A 130 1.16 -19.36 35.00
N GLU A 131 1.87 -20.02 34.08
CA GLU A 131 1.36 -20.44 32.77
C GLU A 131 0.09 -21.30 32.87
N HIS A 132 -0.04 -22.11 33.93
CA HIS A 132 -1.21 -22.97 34.16
C HIS A 132 -2.23 -22.41 35.17
N GLY A 133 -2.05 -21.18 35.66
CA GLY A 133 -3.05 -20.53 36.51
C GLY A 133 -3.03 -20.97 37.98
N ASN A 134 -1.97 -21.66 38.41
CA ASN A 134 -1.84 -22.26 39.73
C ASN A 134 -1.40 -21.22 40.78
N LEU A 135 -2.29 -20.28 41.11
CA LEU A 135 -2.01 -19.17 42.03
C LEU A 135 -1.59 -19.62 43.43
N ASP A 136 -2.18 -20.70 43.95
CA ASP A 136 -1.81 -21.22 45.28
C ASP A 136 -0.38 -21.79 45.29
N VAL A 137 0.03 -22.40 44.18
CA VAL A 137 1.42 -22.84 43.99
C VAL A 137 2.36 -21.64 43.93
N LEU A 138 2.02 -20.59 43.15
CA LEU A 138 2.84 -19.37 43.11
C LEU A 138 3.03 -18.78 44.51
N THR A 139 1.95 -18.66 45.28
CA THR A 139 1.99 -18.14 46.66
C THR A 139 2.85 -19.02 47.57
N CYS A 140 2.79 -20.34 47.39
CA CYS A 140 3.62 -21.29 48.12
C CYS A 140 5.11 -21.13 47.77
N LEU A 141 5.46 -21.06 46.48
CA LEU A 141 6.83 -20.84 46.02
C LEU A 141 7.38 -19.48 46.49
N GLU A 142 6.56 -18.42 46.47
CA GLU A 142 6.90 -17.09 47.01
C GLU A 142 7.11 -17.09 48.51
N THR A 143 6.40 -17.96 49.24
CA THR A 143 6.60 -18.11 50.68
C THR A 143 7.96 -18.75 50.97
N TRP A 144 8.34 -19.78 50.19
CA TRP A 144 9.62 -20.46 50.34
C TRP A 144 10.81 -19.64 49.85
N ALA A 145 10.64 -18.86 48.78
CA ALA A 145 11.67 -18.03 48.16
C ALA A 145 11.33 -16.53 48.26
N SER A 146 10.99 -16.07 49.47
CA SER A 146 10.46 -14.71 49.70
C SER A 146 11.40 -13.58 49.29
N SER A 147 12.72 -13.80 49.32
CA SER A 147 13.72 -12.83 48.86
C SER A 147 13.87 -12.75 47.34
N GLN A 148 13.33 -13.71 46.59
CA GLN A 148 13.53 -13.87 45.14
C GLN A 148 12.23 -13.64 44.34
N ILE A 149 11.17 -13.15 44.96
CA ILE A 149 9.87 -12.93 44.29
C ILE A 149 10.05 -12.06 43.03
N LEU A 150 10.77 -10.95 43.13
CA LEU A 150 11.03 -10.11 41.96
C LEU A 150 11.88 -10.85 40.91
N GLU A 151 12.94 -11.55 41.29
CA GLU A 151 13.77 -12.33 40.34
C GLU A 151 12.92 -13.36 39.58
N MET A 152 12.00 -14.04 40.27
CA MET A 152 11.07 -15.00 39.67
C MET A 152 10.13 -14.35 38.66
N ILE A 153 9.58 -13.16 38.98
CA ILE A 153 8.67 -12.42 38.09
C ILE A 153 9.40 -11.89 36.86
N LEU A 154 10.61 -11.36 37.03
CA LEU A 154 11.41 -10.77 35.95
C LEU A 154 12.03 -11.82 35.01
N ALA A 155 12.08 -13.09 35.44
CA ALA A 155 12.74 -14.16 34.72
C ALA A 155 12.27 -14.33 33.27
N ASN A 156 13.23 -14.51 32.36
CA ASN A 156 13.03 -14.74 30.93
C ASN A 156 12.09 -13.71 30.29
N ASP A 157 12.33 -12.43 30.60
CA ASP A 157 11.55 -11.30 30.10
C ASP A 157 10.07 -11.45 30.48
N PHE A 158 9.79 -11.56 31.78
CA PHE A 158 8.42 -11.66 32.31
C PHE A 158 7.62 -12.85 31.79
N TYR A 159 8.27 -14.02 31.63
CA TYR A 159 7.62 -15.22 31.07
C TYR A 159 6.35 -15.61 31.83
N ALA A 160 6.38 -15.57 33.16
CA ALA A 160 5.25 -15.91 34.02
C ALA A 160 4.01 -15.04 33.69
N TYR A 161 4.22 -13.73 33.51
CA TYR A 161 3.14 -12.80 33.14
C TYR A 161 2.63 -13.06 31.73
N LYS A 162 3.53 -13.18 30.74
CA LYS A 162 3.17 -13.39 29.33
C LYS A 162 2.35 -14.67 29.12
N GLN A 163 2.76 -15.79 29.73
CA GLN A 163 2.04 -17.05 29.54
C GLN A 163 0.77 -17.16 30.38
N ALA A 164 0.73 -16.57 31.58
CA ALA A 164 -0.52 -16.44 32.32
C ALA A 164 -1.55 -15.62 31.52
N ALA A 165 -1.11 -14.56 30.85
CA ALA A 165 -1.96 -13.74 29.98
C ALA A 165 -2.43 -14.51 28.73
N HIS A 166 -1.53 -15.22 28.05
CA HIS A 166 -1.86 -16.08 26.91
C HIS A 166 -2.98 -17.09 27.27
N ASN A 167 -2.92 -17.70 28.45
CA ASN A 167 -3.92 -18.67 28.91
C ASN A 167 -5.10 -18.04 29.71
N GLY A 168 -5.19 -16.71 29.79
CA GLY A 168 -6.36 -16.02 30.38
C GLY A 168 -6.43 -16.05 31.91
N HIS A 169 -5.34 -16.34 32.61
CA HIS A 169 -5.29 -16.46 34.06
C HIS A 169 -5.22 -15.10 34.77
N ILE A 170 -6.34 -14.36 34.72
CA ILE A 170 -6.44 -12.98 35.26
C ILE A 170 -6.11 -12.86 36.77
N ASN A 171 -6.42 -13.89 37.56
CA ASN A 171 -6.08 -13.94 38.98
C ASN A 171 -4.57 -13.99 39.20
N VAL A 172 -3.83 -14.76 38.40
CA VAL A 172 -2.36 -14.77 38.41
C VAL A 172 -1.82 -13.42 37.96
N ILE A 173 -2.36 -12.84 36.89
CA ILE A 173 -1.96 -11.50 36.41
C ILE A 173 -2.08 -10.45 37.51
N LYS A 174 -3.24 -10.36 38.17
CA LYS A 174 -3.48 -9.43 39.30
C LYS A 174 -2.52 -9.68 40.46
N HIS A 175 -2.20 -10.94 40.75
CA HIS A 175 -1.25 -11.30 41.79
C HIS A 175 0.17 -10.83 41.44
N LEU A 176 0.65 -11.12 40.24
CA LEU A 176 1.98 -10.68 39.76
C LEU A 176 2.11 -9.16 39.77
N GLU A 177 1.07 -8.42 39.35
CA GLU A 177 1.04 -6.95 39.42
C GLU A 177 1.10 -6.42 40.85
N THR A 178 0.50 -7.14 41.81
CA THR A 178 0.57 -6.79 43.23
C THR A 178 1.98 -7.03 43.81
N LYS A 179 2.69 -8.06 43.32
CA LYS A 179 4.04 -8.40 43.76
C LYS A 179 5.13 -7.56 43.08
N ALA A 180 4.88 -7.04 41.89
CA ALA A 180 5.81 -6.22 41.12
C ALA A 180 5.14 -4.96 40.54
N PRO A 181 4.58 -4.06 41.37
CA PRO A 181 3.81 -2.91 40.89
C PRO A 181 4.63 -1.93 40.04
N GLY A 182 5.94 -1.83 40.29
CA GLY A 182 6.85 -0.98 39.50
C GLY A 182 7.16 -1.51 38.09
N TYR A 183 6.71 -2.73 37.75
CA TYR A 183 7.02 -3.41 36.49
C TYR A 183 5.78 -3.67 35.62
N ILE A 184 4.60 -3.16 36.00
CA ILE A 184 3.34 -3.45 35.29
C ILE A 184 3.42 -3.09 33.80
N LEU A 185 3.96 -1.90 33.47
CA LEU A 185 4.07 -1.48 32.07
C LEU A 185 5.04 -2.37 31.28
N GLN A 186 6.19 -2.72 31.87
CA GLN A 186 7.19 -3.58 31.25
C GLN A 186 6.65 -5.01 31.04
N MET A 187 5.90 -5.54 32.02
CA MET A 187 5.21 -6.83 31.92
C MET A 187 4.21 -6.83 30.75
N ILE A 188 3.43 -5.76 30.59
CA ILE A 188 2.48 -5.60 29.48
C ILE A 188 3.21 -5.45 28.14
N GLN A 189 4.30 -4.69 28.09
CA GLN A 189 5.06 -4.40 26.86
C GLN A 189 5.93 -5.56 26.37
N ALA A 190 6.24 -6.53 27.24
CA ALA A 190 7.15 -7.63 26.97
C ALA A 190 6.82 -8.37 25.65
N GLN A 191 7.85 -8.61 24.84
CA GLN A 191 7.76 -9.25 23.51
C GLN A 191 6.65 -8.68 22.60
N ASP A 192 6.63 -7.35 22.46
CA ASP A 192 5.67 -6.63 21.63
C ASP A 192 4.23 -6.99 22.03
N TYR A 193 3.91 -6.74 23.30
CA TYR A 193 2.58 -6.94 23.88
C TYR A 193 2.07 -8.38 23.76
N TYR A 194 2.97 -9.36 23.88
CA TYR A 194 2.67 -10.79 23.67
C TYR A 194 1.44 -11.26 24.45
N GLY A 195 1.37 -10.91 25.74
CA GLY A 195 0.26 -11.30 26.62
C GLY A 195 -1.09 -10.77 26.15
N PHE A 196 -1.14 -9.51 25.69
CA PHE A 196 -2.36 -8.90 25.14
C PHE A 196 -2.76 -9.56 23.83
N ARG A 197 -1.80 -9.73 22.90
CA ARG A 197 -2.04 -10.34 21.58
C ARG A 197 -2.57 -11.77 21.69
N LEU A 198 -1.94 -12.61 22.51
CA LEU A 198 -2.38 -13.99 22.64
C LEU A 198 -3.61 -14.13 23.54
N GLY A 199 -3.77 -13.25 24.54
CA GLY A 199 -5.02 -13.15 25.29
C GLY A 199 -6.22 -12.86 24.40
N ALA A 200 -6.05 -11.99 23.39
CA ALA A 200 -7.08 -11.73 22.38
C ALA A 200 -7.33 -12.92 21.47
N SER A 201 -6.26 -13.59 21.02
CA SER A 201 -6.35 -14.84 20.26
C SER A 201 -7.10 -15.95 21.02
N GLY A 202 -7.03 -15.98 22.35
CA GLY A 202 -7.75 -16.92 23.22
C GLY A 202 -9.12 -16.44 23.71
N GLY A 203 -9.57 -15.25 23.29
CA GLY A 203 -10.88 -14.72 23.64
C GLY A 203 -11.00 -14.18 25.08
N HIS A 204 -9.90 -13.86 25.75
CA HIS A 204 -9.87 -13.50 27.17
C HIS A 204 -10.21 -12.02 27.42
N ILE A 205 -11.44 -11.59 27.12
CA ILE A 205 -11.83 -10.18 27.14
C ILE A 205 -11.61 -9.46 28.48
N GLU A 206 -11.92 -10.11 29.60
CA GLU A 206 -11.76 -9.50 30.94
C GLU A 206 -10.28 -9.24 31.28
N LEU A 207 -9.37 -10.07 30.77
CA LEU A 207 -7.93 -9.82 30.87
C LEU A 207 -7.53 -8.59 30.05
N LEU A 208 -8.03 -8.46 28.82
CA LEU A 208 -7.70 -7.33 27.94
C LEU A 208 -8.21 -6.00 28.51
N LYS A 209 -9.45 -5.98 29.03
CA LYS A 209 -10.01 -4.83 29.74
C LYS A 209 -9.18 -4.47 30.97
N HIS A 210 -8.71 -5.48 31.72
CA HIS A 210 -7.82 -5.27 32.86
C HIS A 210 -6.49 -4.64 32.41
N MET A 211 -5.84 -5.16 31.37
CA MET A 211 -4.61 -4.57 30.82
C MET A 211 -4.81 -3.14 30.32
N GLN A 212 -5.92 -2.86 29.62
CA GLN A 212 -6.28 -1.50 29.21
C GLN A 212 -6.41 -0.57 30.42
N SER A 213 -7.06 -1.02 31.51
CA SER A 213 -7.22 -0.20 32.72
C SER A 213 -5.88 0.08 33.43
N LYS A 214 -4.90 -0.82 33.29
CA LYS A 214 -3.56 -0.67 33.89
C LYS A 214 -2.59 0.14 33.05
N ALA A 215 -2.79 0.14 31.73
CA ALA A 215 -1.94 0.86 30.79
C ALA A 215 -2.75 1.53 29.67
N PRO A 216 -3.67 2.46 30.00
CA PRO A 216 -4.52 3.10 29.01
C PRO A 216 -3.71 3.84 27.93
N GLN A 217 -2.58 4.45 28.33
CA GLN A 217 -1.64 5.14 27.44
C GLN A 217 -0.92 4.23 26.43
N LEU A 218 -0.97 2.91 26.63
CA LEU A 218 -0.38 1.92 25.72
C LEU A 218 -1.43 1.23 24.85
N PHE A 219 -2.72 1.51 25.04
CA PHE A 219 -3.79 0.74 24.41
C PHE A 219 -3.71 0.73 22.89
N ASP A 220 -3.54 1.88 22.24
CA ASP A 220 -3.41 1.91 20.78
C ASP A 220 -2.19 1.14 20.27
N LYS A 221 -1.07 1.16 21.02
CA LYS A 221 0.12 0.37 20.68
C LYS A 221 -0.12 -1.13 20.86
N MET A 222 -0.82 -1.52 21.95
CA MET A 222 -1.22 -2.92 22.19
C MET A 222 -2.10 -3.45 21.06
N VAL A 223 -3.04 -2.63 20.58
CA VAL A 223 -3.97 -2.98 19.52
C VAL A 223 -3.28 -3.03 18.15
N ALA A 224 -2.40 -2.07 17.83
CA ALA A 224 -1.68 -2.01 16.56
C ALA A 224 -0.53 -3.04 16.43
N ALA A 225 -0.08 -3.61 17.55
CA ALA A 225 1.05 -4.54 17.62
C ALA A 225 0.95 -5.71 16.62
N ASN A 226 2.08 -6.04 16.00
CA ASN A 226 2.19 -7.09 14.98
C ASN A 226 1.10 -7.02 13.89
N ASN A 227 0.86 -5.82 13.35
CA ASN A 227 -0.15 -5.53 12.33
C ASN A 227 -1.55 -5.98 12.78
N PHE A 228 -2.04 -5.37 13.86
CA PHE A 228 -3.37 -5.61 14.43
C PHE A 228 -3.65 -7.09 14.75
N PHE A 229 -2.62 -7.83 15.18
CA PHE A 229 -2.73 -9.27 15.43
C PHE A 229 -3.86 -9.61 16.40
N ALA A 230 -4.05 -8.81 17.46
CA ALA A 230 -5.10 -9.06 18.45
C ALA A 230 -6.49 -9.13 17.80
N TYR A 231 -6.80 -8.22 16.88
CA TYR A 231 -8.07 -8.20 16.14
C TYR A 231 -8.16 -9.35 15.13
N ARG A 232 -7.11 -9.56 14.33
CA ARG A 232 -7.11 -10.63 13.31
C ARG A 232 -7.28 -12.00 13.93
N ALA A 233 -6.48 -12.33 14.94
CA ALA A 233 -6.50 -13.63 15.60
C ALA A 233 -7.80 -13.85 16.41
N SER A 234 -8.34 -12.82 17.07
CA SER A 234 -9.62 -12.97 17.75
C SER A 234 -10.76 -13.26 16.77
N LEU A 235 -10.73 -12.66 15.58
CA LEU A 235 -11.75 -12.90 14.56
C LEU A 235 -11.59 -14.28 13.91
N GLU A 236 -10.37 -14.66 13.52
CA GLU A 236 -10.04 -15.96 12.94
C GLU A 236 -10.43 -17.14 13.86
N ASN A 237 -10.27 -16.96 15.18
CA ASN A 237 -10.66 -17.95 16.18
C ASN A 237 -12.14 -17.86 16.63
N GLY A 238 -12.94 -16.96 16.04
CA GLY A 238 -14.36 -16.82 16.34
C GLY A 238 -14.68 -16.11 17.67
N HIS A 239 -13.71 -15.42 18.26
CA HIS A 239 -13.90 -14.58 19.45
C HIS A 239 -14.43 -13.18 19.08
N PHE A 240 -15.68 -13.16 18.59
CA PHE A 240 -16.34 -11.93 18.12
C PHE A 240 -16.52 -10.88 19.23
N GLU A 241 -16.67 -11.29 20.49
CA GLU A 241 -16.78 -10.35 21.62
C GLU A 241 -15.52 -9.48 21.76
N VAL A 242 -14.33 -10.10 21.67
CA VAL A 242 -13.04 -9.40 21.69
C VAL A 242 -12.90 -8.53 20.44
N SER A 243 -13.21 -9.08 19.27
CA SER A 243 -13.07 -8.36 17.99
C SER A 243 -13.95 -7.09 17.96
N ASN A 244 -15.21 -7.20 18.37
CA ASN A 244 -16.13 -6.06 18.47
C ASN A 244 -15.70 -5.06 19.55
N TRP A 245 -15.19 -5.55 20.67
CA TRP A 245 -14.65 -4.67 21.72
C TRP A 245 -13.45 -3.87 21.22
N LEU A 246 -12.54 -4.46 20.44
CA LEU A 246 -11.41 -3.76 19.82
C LEU A 246 -11.89 -2.69 18.82
N LEU A 247 -12.85 -3.01 17.95
CA LEU A 247 -13.45 -2.04 17.01
C LEU A 247 -14.16 -0.89 17.75
N SER A 248 -14.79 -1.18 18.89
CA SER A 248 -15.51 -0.18 19.70
C SER A 248 -14.60 0.74 20.52
N ASN A 249 -13.35 0.35 20.75
CA ASN A 249 -12.46 1.05 21.68
C ASN A 249 -11.16 1.59 21.04
N SER A 250 -10.84 1.19 19.80
CA SER A 250 -9.69 1.76 19.08
C SER A 250 -10.10 2.19 17.67
N SER A 251 -10.09 3.50 17.45
CA SER A 251 -10.35 4.08 16.13
C SER A 251 -9.36 3.57 15.08
N SER A 252 -8.09 3.37 15.45
CA SER A 252 -7.06 2.79 14.58
C SER A 252 -7.37 1.35 14.15
N CYS A 253 -7.97 0.54 15.04
CA CYS A 253 -8.39 -0.82 14.72
C CYS A 253 -9.55 -0.83 13.73
N LEU A 254 -10.54 0.05 13.91
CA LEU A 254 -11.63 0.18 12.96
C LEU A 254 -11.13 0.70 11.61
N ALA A 255 -10.24 1.68 11.61
CA ALA A 255 -9.62 2.19 10.39
C ALA A 255 -8.88 1.09 9.61
N TYR A 256 -8.13 0.23 10.32
CA TYR A 256 -7.50 -0.93 9.73
C TYR A 256 -8.55 -1.90 9.18
N ALA A 257 -9.52 -2.31 10.00
CA ALA A 257 -10.48 -3.34 9.64
C ALA A 257 -11.38 -2.93 8.46
N GLU A 258 -11.90 -1.70 8.46
CA GLU A 258 -12.80 -1.23 7.40
C GLU A 258 -12.12 -1.08 6.04
N ALA A 259 -10.81 -0.84 6.04
CA ALA A 259 -10.03 -0.76 4.82
C ALA A 259 -9.86 -2.14 4.14
N HIS A 260 -9.98 -3.25 4.87
CA HIS A 260 -9.86 -4.63 4.39
C HIS A 260 -11.26 -5.23 4.14
N ARG A 261 -11.94 -4.70 3.11
CA ARG A 261 -13.36 -5.01 2.83
C ARG A 261 -13.60 -6.49 2.55
N HIS A 262 -12.68 -7.15 1.86
CA HIS A 262 -12.83 -8.55 1.45
C HIS A 262 -12.70 -9.49 2.64
N GLU A 263 -11.81 -9.17 3.56
CA GLU A 263 -11.49 -9.99 4.73
C GLU A 263 -12.50 -9.80 5.86
N TYR A 264 -12.87 -8.54 6.14
CA TYR A 264 -13.61 -8.21 7.36
C TYR A 264 -14.96 -7.51 7.11
N GLY A 265 -15.20 -7.01 5.89
CA GLY A 265 -16.36 -6.19 5.55
C GLY A 265 -17.69 -6.85 5.93
N THR A 266 -18.02 -7.98 5.32
CA THR A 266 -19.31 -8.65 5.55
C THR A 266 -19.37 -9.41 6.88
N THR A 267 -18.23 -9.89 7.39
CA THR A 267 -18.16 -10.82 8.53
C THR A 267 -18.05 -10.10 9.88
N SER A 268 -17.44 -8.92 9.93
CA SER A 268 -17.14 -8.21 11.18
C SER A 268 -17.53 -6.73 11.11
N VAL A 269 -17.05 -5.99 10.11
CA VAL A 269 -17.14 -4.53 10.07
C VAL A 269 -18.57 -4.05 9.81
N ASN A 270 -19.24 -4.54 8.77
CA ASN A 270 -20.60 -4.07 8.44
C ASN A 270 -21.60 -4.38 9.57
N PRO A 271 -21.66 -5.60 10.13
CA PRO A 271 -22.54 -5.88 11.27
C PRO A 271 -22.22 -5.03 12.51
N PHE A 272 -20.94 -4.77 12.75
CA PHE A 272 -20.51 -3.88 13.83
C PHE A 272 -21.02 -2.44 13.63
N ILE A 273 -20.83 -1.89 12.43
CA ILE A 273 -21.26 -0.52 12.08
C ILE A 273 -22.79 -0.40 12.16
N GLU A 274 -23.53 -1.36 11.61
CA GLU A 274 -25.00 -1.38 11.67
C GLU A 274 -25.53 -1.40 13.11
N ASN A 275 -24.93 -2.22 13.98
CA ASN A 275 -25.28 -2.25 15.40
C ASN A 275 -24.94 -0.91 16.08
N ARG A 276 -23.74 -0.35 15.80
CA ARG A 276 -23.31 0.91 16.39
C ARG A 276 -24.19 2.08 15.96
N LEU A 277 -24.58 2.15 14.68
CA LEU A 277 -25.55 3.12 14.16
C LEU A 277 -26.90 3.00 14.88
N ALA A 278 -27.43 1.79 15.05
CA ALA A 278 -28.69 1.58 15.77
C ALA A 278 -28.64 2.04 17.24
N VAL A 279 -27.49 1.89 17.90
CA VAL A 279 -27.26 2.42 19.26
C VAL A 279 -27.22 3.94 19.25
N LEU A 280 -26.46 4.56 18.34
CA LEU A 280 -26.35 6.02 18.23
C LEU A 280 -27.70 6.69 17.92
N HIS A 281 -28.49 6.12 17.01
CA HIS A 281 -29.86 6.59 16.74
C HIS A 281 -30.74 6.54 17.99
N ARG A 282 -30.66 5.46 18.77
CA ARG A 282 -31.42 5.33 20.02
C ARG A 282 -31.00 6.36 21.06
N GLU A 283 -29.70 6.59 21.21
CA GLU A 283 -29.17 7.62 22.12
C GLU A 283 -29.61 9.03 21.70
N ALA A 284 -29.59 9.33 20.40
CA ALA A 284 -30.05 10.60 19.85
C ALA A 284 -31.55 10.85 20.09
N ILE A 285 -32.41 9.83 19.90
CA ILE A 285 -33.87 9.93 20.09
C ILE A 285 -34.25 10.14 21.56
N ASN A 286 -33.47 9.60 22.50
CA ASN A 286 -33.77 9.66 23.94
C ASN A 286 -33.43 11.02 24.58
N LEU A 287 -32.92 11.98 23.82
CA LEU A 287 -32.61 13.32 24.33
C LEU A 287 -33.87 14.20 24.38
N PRO A 288 -34.12 14.91 25.49
CA PRO A 288 -35.21 15.85 25.58
C PRO A 288 -34.93 17.09 24.70
N PRO A 289 -35.91 17.60 23.92
CA PRO A 289 -35.75 18.89 23.26
C PRO A 289 -35.47 19.99 24.31
N PRO A 290 -34.50 20.91 24.10
CA PRO A 290 -33.74 21.20 22.88
C PRO A 290 -32.31 20.61 22.85
N ALA A 291 -32.03 19.53 23.58
CA ALA A 291 -30.68 18.99 23.69
C ALA A 291 -30.15 18.47 22.34
N VAL A 292 -28.92 18.88 21.97
CA VAL A 292 -28.23 18.41 20.77
C VAL A 292 -27.46 17.14 21.12
N PHE A 293 -27.65 16.08 20.31
CA PHE A 293 -26.86 14.85 20.44
C PHE A 293 -25.43 15.10 19.98
N ASP A 294 -24.47 14.83 20.86
CA ASP A 294 -23.04 14.96 20.56
C ASP A 294 -22.20 13.90 21.29
N ILE A 295 -21.03 13.58 20.74
CA ILE A 295 -20.09 12.60 21.27
C ILE A 295 -18.92 13.33 21.94
N GLN A 296 -18.85 13.26 23.26
CA GLN A 296 -17.81 13.96 24.04
C GLN A 296 -16.45 13.24 24.00
N ASP A 297 -16.44 11.93 23.84
CA ASP A 297 -15.21 11.14 23.78
C ASP A 297 -14.57 11.22 22.39
N THR A 298 -13.34 11.71 22.32
CA THR A 298 -12.63 11.94 21.06
C THR A 298 -12.38 10.64 20.29
N GLU A 299 -12.10 9.52 20.97
CA GLU A 299 -11.90 8.24 20.29
C GLU A 299 -13.20 7.70 19.71
N GLN A 300 -14.33 7.86 20.41
CA GLN A 300 -15.65 7.53 19.88
C GLN A 300 -16.04 8.40 18.68
N ALA A 301 -15.68 9.69 18.68
CA ALA A 301 -15.89 10.56 17.52
C ALA A 301 -15.04 10.09 16.31
N LYS A 302 -13.78 9.69 16.51
CA LYS A 302 -12.95 9.09 15.44
C LYS A 302 -13.48 7.75 14.95
N ILE A 303 -14.05 6.93 15.82
CA ILE A 303 -14.74 5.70 15.42
C ILE A 303 -15.89 6.03 14.47
N CYS A 304 -16.72 7.03 14.80
CA CYS A 304 -17.79 7.49 13.91
C CYS A 304 -17.26 8.05 12.59
N PHE A 305 -16.13 8.76 12.60
CA PHE A 305 -15.45 9.19 11.38
C PHE A 305 -15.07 8.01 10.48
N TYR A 306 -14.47 6.94 11.04
CA TYR A 306 -14.13 5.74 10.25
C TYR A 306 -15.37 4.91 9.87
N MET A 307 -16.48 5.01 10.61
CA MET A 307 -17.78 4.50 10.16
C MET A 307 -18.22 5.24 8.90
N ILE A 308 -18.18 6.57 8.87
CA ILE A 308 -18.49 7.36 7.65
C ILE A 308 -17.57 6.93 6.50
N ARG A 309 -16.26 6.78 6.77
CA ARG A 309 -15.29 6.32 5.76
C ARG A 309 -15.70 4.99 5.12
N ASN A 310 -16.14 4.02 5.94
CA ASN A 310 -16.66 2.76 5.46
C ASN A 310 -17.95 2.92 4.64
N LEU A 311 -18.91 3.70 5.12
CA LEU A 311 -20.19 3.93 4.44
C LEU A 311 -19.96 4.58 3.06
N ILE A 312 -19.07 5.56 2.97
CA ILE A 312 -18.65 6.18 1.71
C ILE A 312 -18.05 5.14 0.77
N ARG A 313 -17.12 4.32 1.27
CA ARG A 313 -16.44 3.27 0.49
C ARG A 313 -17.39 2.20 -0.06
N ARG A 314 -18.49 1.91 0.66
CA ARG A 314 -19.53 0.98 0.20
C ARG A 314 -20.31 1.53 -0.99
N ASN A 315 -20.46 2.85 -1.09
CA ASN A 315 -21.15 3.56 -2.18
C ASN A 315 -22.55 3.01 -2.46
N GLU A 316 -23.35 2.85 -1.39
CA GLU A 316 -24.72 2.37 -1.45
C GLU A 316 -25.67 3.52 -1.08
N ARG A 317 -26.62 3.89 -1.96
CA ARG A 317 -27.50 5.06 -1.79
C ARG A 317 -28.37 5.01 -0.52
N ASN A 318 -28.68 3.83 -0.01
CA ASN A 318 -29.43 3.66 1.24
C ASN A 318 -28.60 4.02 2.49
N LEU A 319 -27.29 4.24 2.37
CA LEU A 319 -26.40 4.64 3.46
C LEU A 319 -26.19 6.16 3.52
N ASP A 320 -26.67 6.92 2.52
CA ASP A 320 -26.49 8.38 2.47
C ASP A 320 -27.09 9.07 3.70
N ASP A 321 -28.24 8.58 4.18
CA ASP A 321 -28.91 9.13 5.35
C ASP A 321 -28.15 8.80 6.65
N GLU A 322 -27.44 7.67 6.70
CA GLU A 322 -26.55 7.33 7.82
C GLU A 322 -25.30 8.22 7.83
N ILE A 323 -24.76 8.54 6.64
CA ILE A 323 -23.65 9.51 6.51
C ILE A 323 -24.10 10.89 6.99
N LYS A 324 -25.28 11.36 6.57
CA LYS A 324 -25.85 12.64 7.03
C LYS A 324 -26.09 12.63 8.54
N PHE A 325 -26.63 11.54 9.08
CA PHE A 325 -26.86 11.40 10.51
C PHE A 325 -25.56 11.56 11.30
N LEU A 326 -24.51 10.81 10.94
CA LEU A 326 -23.22 10.91 11.62
C LEU A 326 -22.58 12.30 11.47
N LEU A 327 -22.71 12.95 10.30
CA LEU A 327 -22.23 14.32 10.07
C LEU A 327 -23.08 15.41 10.73
N ASN A 328 -24.26 15.09 11.26
CA ASN A 328 -25.04 16.01 12.09
C ASN A 328 -24.56 16.01 13.55
N ILE A 329 -23.75 15.03 13.97
CA ILE A 329 -23.12 15.00 15.29
C ILE A 329 -21.97 16.02 15.29
N PRO A 330 -22.01 17.09 16.12
CA PRO A 330 -21.06 18.20 16.04
C PRO A 330 -19.58 17.79 16.11
N SER A 331 -19.22 16.94 17.07
CA SER A 331 -17.86 16.41 17.23
C SER A 331 -17.37 15.62 16.02
N VAL A 332 -18.24 14.83 15.37
CA VAL A 332 -17.91 14.05 14.17
C VAL A 332 -17.80 14.96 12.95
N LYS A 333 -18.71 15.94 12.82
CA LYS A 333 -18.66 16.95 11.77
C LYS A 333 -17.38 17.77 11.81
N ALA A 334 -16.94 18.12 13.01
CA ALA A 334 -15.67 18.82 13.21
C ALA A 334 -14.48 18.00 12.69
N LEU A 335 -14.54 16.67 12.73
CA LEU A 335 -13.48 15.82 12.18
C LEU A 335 -13.44 15.77 10.66
N ALA A 336 -14.54 16.07 9.96
CA ALA A 336 -14.66 15.88 8.51
C ALA A 336 -13.64 16.69 7.68
N HIS A 337 -13.19 17.83 8.20
CA HIS A 337 -12.21 18.71 7.56
C HIS A 337 -10.81 18.62 8.20
N THR A 338 -10.68 17.92 9.34
CA THR A 338 -9.40 17.79 10.06
C THR A 338 -8.59 16.59 9.59
N VAL A 339 -7.28 16.63 9.84
CA VAL A 339 -6.37 15.52 9.56
C VAL A 339 -6.52 14.45 10.65
N VAL A 340 -7.43 13.49 10.44
CA VAL A 340 -7.64 12.35 11.35
C VAL A 340 -6.61 11.25 11.09
N THR A 341 -6.43 10.88 9.82
CA THR A 341 -5.30 10.05 9.38
C THR A 341 -4.09 10.96 9.11
N PRO A 342 -2.89 10.66 9.63
CA PRO A 342 -1.71 11.50 9.42
C PRO A 342 -1.45 11.78 7.93
N ASN A 343 -1.15 13.05 7.61
CA ASN A 343 -0.90 13.53 6.25
C ASN A 343 -2.07 13.37 5.27
N GLN A 344 -3.30 13.24 5.77
CA GLN A 344 -4.50 13.07 4.95
C GLN A 344 -5.57 14.14 5.28
N PRO A 345 -5.40 15.39 4.84
CA PRO A 345 -6.45 16.41 4.96
C PRO A 345 -7.67 16.03 4.12
N ASN A 346 -8.88 16.45 4.52
CA ASN A 346 -10.09 16.25 3.72
C ASN A 346 -10.29 14.79 3.25
N GLU A 347 -9.92 13.82 4.09
CA GLU A 347 -9.88 12.40 3.74
C GLU A 347 -11.23 11.86 3.25
N LEU A 348 -12.34 12.21 3.91
CA LEU A 348 -13.66 11.70 3.55
C LEU A 348 -14.12 12.21 2.18
N ILE A 349 -13.85 13.48 1.83
CA ILE A 349 -14.26 14.02 0.53
C ILE A 349 -13.39 13.47 -0.59
N ARG A 350 -12.07 13.33 -0.35
CA ARG A 350 -11.17 12.64 -1.29
C ARG A 350 -11.61 11.19 -1.50
N LEU A 351 -11.99 10.48 -0.45
CA LEU A 351 -12.54 9.13 -0.57
C LEU A 351 -13.85 9.10 -1.37
N ALA A 352 -14.78 10.03 -1.10
CA ALA A 352 -16.05 10.08 -1.81
C ALA A 352 -15.85 10.32 -3.31
N LEU A 353 -14.94 11.21 -3.68
CA LEU A 353 -14.64 11.51 -5.08
C LEU A 353 -13.90 10.35 -5.76
N THR A 354 -12.88 9.77 -5.11
CA THR A 354 -12.13 8.63 -5.67
C THR A 354 -12.96 7.35 -5.79
N THR A 355 -13.99 7.16 -4.95
CA THR A 355 -14.92 6.03 -5.06
C THR A 355 -16.13 6.31 -5.95
N GLY A 356 -16.24 7.52 -6.52
CA GLY A 356 -17.37 7.93 -7.35
C GLY A 356 -18.69 8.05 -6.58
N ASN A 357 -18.63 8.24 -5.26
CA ASN A 357 -19.79 8.47 -4.41
C ASN A 357 -20.18 9.95 -4.44
N HIS A 358 -20.84 10.35 -5.53
CA HIS A 358 -21.22 11.75 -5.80
C HIS A 358 -22.13 12.34 -4.72
N GLU A 359 -22.99 11.53 -4.10
CA GLU A 359 -23.86 12.01 -3.02
C GLU A 359 -23.06 12.30 -1.77
N ALA A 360 -22.20 11.38 -1.32
CA ALA A 360 -21.34 11.62 -0.18
C ALA A 360 -20.44 12.84 -0.41
N ALA A 361 -19.93 13.02 -1.62
CA ALA A 361 -19.17 14.20 -1.99
C ALA A 361 -20.01 15.48 -1.87
N SER A 362 -21.25 15.47 -2.37
CA SER A 362 -22.18 16.60 -2.22
C SER A 362 -22.53 16.89 -0.76
N ILE A 363 -22.74 15.85 0.06
CA ILE A 363 -23.02 15.99 1.50
C ILE A 363 -21.83 16.65 2.21
N LEU A 364 -20.61 16.24 1.89
CA LEU A 364 -19.38 16.76 2.50
C LEU A 364 -19.05 18.19 2.04
N LEU A 365 -19.25 18.52 0.77
CA LEU A 365 -19.04 19.87 0.24
C LEU A 365 -20.04 20.91 0.77
N ASN A 366 -21.15 20.47 1.36
CA ASN A 366 -22.05 21.35 2.10
C ASN A 366 -21.48 21.81 3.46
N ILE A 367 -20.37 21.22 3.91
CA ILE A 367 -19.64 21.66 5.11
C ILE A 367 -18.65 22.77 4.69
N PRO A 368 -18.84 24.03 5.14
CA PRO A 368 -18.02 25.16 4.69
C PRO A 368 -16.52 24.94 4.88
N GLU A 369 -16.11 24.34 5.99
CA GLU A 369 -14.70 24.10 6.33
C GLU A 369 -14.05 23.06 5.39
N VAL A 370 -14.80 22.02 5.01
CA VAL A 370 -14.36 21.03 4.01
C VAL A 370 -14.18 21.70 2.66
N ARG A 371 -15.12 22.58 2.27
CA ARG A 371 -15.07 23.33 1.02
C ARG A 371 -13.91 24.34 0.98
N VAL A 372 -13.67 25.09 2.05
CA VAL A 372 -12.57 26.05 2.13
C VAL A 372 -11.23 25.33 2.00
N LEU A 373 -10.99 24.27 2.76
CA LEU A 373 -9.75 23.48 2.61
C LEU A 373 -9.62 22.80 1.25
N SER A 374 -10.76 22.51 0.60
CA SER A 374 -10.83 21.98 -0.74
C SER A 374 -10.39 23.01 -1.80
N GLU A 375 -10.75 24.27 -1.61
CA GLU A 375 -10.41 25.40 -2.47
C GLU A 375 -8.99 25.94 -2.22
N GLU A 376 -8.53 25.97 -0.97
CA GLU A 376 -7.23 26.55 -0.55
C GLU A 376 -6.01 25.76 -1.02
N ASN A 377 -6.14 24.45 -1.17
CA ASN A 377 -5.00 23.57 -1.40
C ASN A 377 -4.84 23.12 -2.86
N ASP A 378 -5.65 23.65 -3.79
CA ASP A 378 -5.67 23.24 -5.21
C ASP A 378 -5.72 21.70 -5.39
N PHE A 379 -6.22 20.96 -4.39
CA PHE A 379 -6.20 19.48 -4.34
C PHE A 379 -6.94 18.86 -5.53
N TYR A 380 -7.95 19.57 -6.06
CA TYR A 380 -8.76 19.15 -7.22
C TYR A 380 -8.18 19.58 -8.55
N ARG A 381 -7.04 20.26 -8.58
CA ARG A 381 -6.23 20.37 -9.80
C ARG A 381 -5.26 19.21 -9.90
N ASP A 382 -4.64 18.77 -8.80
CA ASP A 382 -3.64 17.70 -8.84
C ASP A 382 -4.21 16.26 -8.79
N GLU A 383 -5.32 16.01 -8.10
CA GLU A 383 -5.99 14.69 -8.09
C GLU A 383 -6.93 14.49 -9.28
N VAL A 384 -7.45 15.57 -9.88
CA VAL A 384 -8.19 15.54 -11.16
C VAL A 384 -7.24 15.49 -12.37
N ASN A 385 -6.03 16.06 -12.27
CA ASN A 385 -4.96 15.90 -13.27
C ASN A 385 -4.08 14.65 -13.07
N GLY A 386 -4.52 13.69 -12.25
CA GLY A 386 -3.94 12.35 -12.23
C GLY A 386 -2.60 12.19 -11.50
N LYS A 387 -2.24 13.03 -10.52
CA LYS A 387 -1.22 12.65 -9.53
C LYS A 387 -1.85 11.77 -8.43
N LEU A 388 -2.07 10.50 -8.79
CA LEU A 388 -2.38 9.38 -7.90
C LEU A 388 -1.41 9.27 -6.71
N ASP A 389 -1.94 9.11 -5.50
CA ASP A 389 -1.20 8.50 -4.38
C ASP A 389 -1.00 7.00 -4.66
N LEU A 390 0.15 6.69 -5.25
CA LEU A 390 0.54 5.35 -5.66
C LEU A 390 0.73 4.36 -4.49
N ALA A 391 0.78 4.83 -3.23
CA ALA A 391 0.84 3.97 -2.05
C ALA A 391 -0.52 3.34 -1.69
N GLN A 392 -1.62 3.95 -2.14
CA GLN A 392 -2.99 3.48 -1.92
C GLN A 392 -3.43 2.45 -2.98
N LEU A 393 -2.91 2.58 -4.21
CA LEU A 393 -3.17 1.64 -5.32
C LEU A 393 -2.42 0.31 -5.22
N SER A 394 -1.38 0.24 -4.41
CA SER A 394 -0.57 -0.98 -4.23
C SER A 394 -1.20 -2.01 -3.27
N ARG A 395 -2.33 -1.69 -2.63
CA ARG A 395 -2.97 -2.56 -1.63
C ARG A 395 -4.27 -3.23 -2.08
N ASP A 396 -4.92 -2.74 -3.14
CA ASP A 396 -6.18 -3.31 -3.66
C ASP A 396 -5.99 -3.87 -5.08
N SER A 397 -5.93 -5.20 -5.20
CA SER A 397 -5.88 -5.87 -6.50
C SER A 397 -7.20 -5.77 -7.28
N GLU A 398 -8.34 -5.53 -6.61
CA GLU A 398 -9.69 -5.49 -7.22
C GLU A 398 -10.24 -4.08 -7.52
N SER A 399 -9.64 -3.00 -7.02
CA SER A 399 -10.13 -1.62 -7.25
C SER A 399 -9.78 -1.04 -8.64
N SER A 400 -9.03 -1.80 -9.46
CA SER A 400 -8.56 -1.36 -10.78
C SER A 400 -9.68 -1.03 -11.78
N MET A 401 -10.89 -1.60 -11.62
CA MET A 401 -12.01 -1.40 -12.55
C MET A 401 -12.91 -0.22 -12.15
N THR A 402 -12.73 0.35 -10.97
CA THR A 402 -13.58 1.44 -10.46
C THR A 402 -13.04 2.84 -10.73
N SER A 403 -11.74 2.97 -11.06
CA SER A 403 -11.05 4.25 -11.29
C SER A 403 -11.02 4.73 -12.75
N LEU A 404 -11.73 4.06 -13.66
CA LEU A 404 -11.85 4.44 -15.07
C LEU A 404 -13.16 5.23 -15.27
N THR A 405 -13.14 6.27 -16.09
CA THR A 405 -14.37 6.92 -16.57
C THR A 405 -15.28 5.88 -17.24
N LYS A 406 -16.59 6.15 -17.32
CA LYS A 406 -17.55 5.24 -17.98
C LYS A 406 -17.15 4.98 -19.44
N GLY A 407 -16.57 5.97 -20.12
CA GLY A 407 -15.99 5.83 -21.45
C GLY A 407 -14.76 4.89 -21.48
N GLU A 408 -13.83 5.03 -20.54
CA GLU A 408 -12.66 4.14 -20.44
C GLU A 408 -13.04 2.72 -20.04
N LYS A 409 -14.01 2.52 -19.13
CA LYS A 409 -14.55 1.18 -18.84
C LYS A 409 -15.17 0.54 -20.07
N THR A 410 -15.89 1.33 -20.88
CA THR A 410 -16.52 0.83 -22.11
C THR A 410 -15.48 0.41 -23.14
N ARG A 411 -14.48 1.27 -23.41
CA ARG A 411 -13.38 0.97 -24.35
C ARG A 411 -12.50 -0.18 -23.88
N LEU A 412 -12.18 -0.24 -22.59
CA LEU A 412 -11.45 -1.37 -22.00
C LEU A 412 -12.25 -2.67 -22.14
N ASN A 413 -13.57 -2.65 -21.88
CA ASN A 413 -14.43 -3.81 -22.08
C ASN A 413 -14.50 -4.24 -23.57
N GLU A 414 -14.46 -3.29 -24.51
CA GLU A 414 -14.39 -3.58 -25.94
C GLU A 414 -13.04 -4.19 -26.36
N ALA A 415 -11.93 -3.65 -25.85
CA ALA A 415 -10.59 -4.23 -26.04
C ALA A 415 -10.51 -5.65 -25.45
N ILE A 416 -11.01 -5.84 -24.23
CA ILE A 416 -11.12 -7.15 -23.59
C ILE A 416 -11.98 -8.09 -24.45
N LYS A 417 -13.13 -7.64 -24.95
CA LYS A 417 -14.00 -8.46 -25.80
C LYS A 417 -13.32 -8.86 -27.11
N ARG A 418 -12.49 -7.98 -27.69
CA ARG A 418 -11.75 -8.24 -28.93
C ARG A 418 -10.62 -9.24 -28.73
N TYR A 419 -9.81 -9.10 -27.67
CA TYR A 419 -8.57 -9.86 -27.51
C TYR A 419 -8.68 -11.09 -26.60
N ARG A 420 -9.71 -11.16 -25.74
CA ARG A 420 -9.95 -12.32 -24.86
C ARG A 420 -10.07 -13.65 -25.61
N PRO A 421 -10.77 -13.76 -26.77
CA PRO A 421 -10.85 -15.02 -27.49
C PRO A 421 -9.47 -15.54 -27.95
N THR A 422 -8.58 -14.65 -28.37
CA THR A 422 -7.20 -15.00 -28.75
C THR A 422 -6.37 -15.38 -27.52
N LEU A 423 -6.54 -14.65 -26.41
CA LEU A 423 -5.89 -14.95 -25.13
C LEU A 423 -6.26 -16.36 -24.61
N GLU A 424 -7.55 -16.72 -24.69
CA GLU A 424 -8.08 -18.02 -24.23
C GLU A 424 -7.71 -19.18 -25.17
N SER A 425 -7.70 -18.96 -26.49
CA SER A 425 -7.40 -20.01 -27.48
C SER A 425 -5.91 -20.32 -27.62
N VAL A 426 -5.05 -19.29 -27.62
CA VAL A 426 -3.59 -19.47 -27.72
C VAL A 426 -2.98 -19.79 -26.35
N GLY A 427 -3.50 -19.13 -25.30
CA GLY A 427 -3.04 -19.25 -23.93
C GLY A 427 -1.98 -18.21 -23.56
N THR A 428 -2.15 -17.57 -22.40
CA THR A 428 -1.28 -16.49 -21.89
C THR A 428 0.20 -16.84 -21.90
N ALA A 429 0.57 -18.05 -21.47
CA ALA A 429 1.98 -18.47 -21.42
C ALA A 429 2.65 -18.48 -22.81
N LYS A 430 1.94 -18.93 -23.85
CA LYS A 430 2.48 -18.94 -25.23
C LYS A 430 2.61 -17.52 -25.78
N LEU A 431 1.66 -16.64 -25.49
CA LEU A 431 1.70 -15.24 -25.90
C LEU A 431 2.83 -14.48 -25.20
N MET A 432 3.05 -14.72 -23.91
CA MET A 432 4.18 -14.17 -23.17
C MET A 432 5.53 -14.65 -23.72
N GLN A 433 5.61 -15.93 -24.12
CA GLN A 433 6.80 -16.45 -24.77
C GLN A 433 7.03 -15.79 -26.15
N ALA A 434 5.99 -15.64 -26.95
CA ALA A 434 6.07 -14.97 -28.25
C ALA A 434 6.50 -13.49 -28.13
N LEU A 435 6.01 -12.78 -27.11
CA LEU A 435 6.49 -11.45 -26.75
C LEU A 435 7.99 -11.45 -26.41
N ARG A 436 8.46 -12.41 -25.58
CA ARG A 436 9.90 -12.53 -25.27
C ARG A 436 10.73 -12.85 -26.52
N ASP A 437 10.22 -13.66 -27.43
CA ASP A 437 10.91 -13.98 -28.69
C ASP A 437 10.99 -12.74 -29.59
N GLN A 438 9.92 -11.95 -29.72
CA GLN A 438 9.91 -10.68 -30.45
C GLN A 438 10.92 -9.67 -29.85
N LEU A 439 10.98 -9.55 -28.52
CA LEU A 439 11.95 -8.69 -27.85
C LEU A 439 13.39 -9.14 -28.14
N LYS A 440 13.64 -10.46 -28.18
CA LYS A 440 14.94 -11.03 -28.54
C LYS A 440 15.31 -10.73 -29.99
N GLU A 441 14.38 -10.88 -30.94
CA GLU A 441 14.60 -10.50 -32.34
C GLU A 441 14.92 -9.01 -32.50
N ARG A 442 14.16 -8.15 -31.83
CA ARG A 442 14.38 -6.69 -31.82
C ARG A 442 15.74 -6.32 -31.23
N TYR A 443 16.19 -7.03 -30.20
CA TYR A 443 17.55 -6.85 -29.67
C TYR A 443 18.62 -7.31 -30.66
N MET A 444 18.46 -8.47 -31.30
CA MET A 444 19.45 -8.96 -32.28
C MET A 444 19.57 -8.04 -33.50
N ALA A 445 18.49 -7.36 -33.88
CA ALA A 445 18.51 -6.34 -34.94
C ALA A 445 19.25 -5.05 -34.53
N ASN A 446 19.24 -4.69 -33.25
CA ASN A 446 19.94 -3.52 -32.71
C ASN A 446 20.54 -3.83 -31.32
N PRO A 447 21.64 -4.61 -31.28
CA PRO A 447 22.19 -5.11 -30.03
C PRO A 447 22.93 -4.00 -29.29
N ALA A 448 22.96 -4.11 -27.95
CA ALA A 448 23.82 -3.25 -27.14
C ALA A 448 25.28 -3.51 -27.53
N SER A 449 26.08 -2.45 -27.57
CA SER A 449 27.50 -2.56 -27.88
C SER A 449 28.31 -1.56 -27.06
N ILE A 450 29.61 -1.85 -26.94
CA ILE A 450 30.58 -0.95 -26.29
C ILE A 450 31.81 -0.80 -27.17
N ILE A 451 32.55 0.28 -26.97
CA ILE A 451 33.91 0.44 -27.49
C ILE A 451 34.84 0.14 -26.33
N ASN A 452 35.65 -0.92 -26.45
CA ASN A 452 36.58 -1.29 -25.39
C ASN A 452 37.78 -0.33 -25.31
N GLU A 453 38.65 -0.50 -24.31
CA GLU A 453 39.85 0.34 -24.14
C GLU A 453 40.81 0.33 -25.35
N GLU A 454 40.74 -0.70 -26.21
CA GLU A 454 41.53 -0.83 -27.43
C GLU A 454 40.87 -0.18 -28.66
N GLY A 455 39.71 0.48 -28.49
CA GLY A 455 38.96 1.11 -29.59
C GLY A 455 38.17 0.13 -30.46
N ARG A 456 38.01 -1.13 -30.03
CA ARG A 456 37.25 -2.16 -30.74
C ARG A 456 35.81 -2.20 -30.27
N THR A 457 34.88 -2.28 -31.21
CA THR A 457 33.47 -2.48 -30.91
C THR A 457 33.20 -3.92 -30.49
N ILE A 458 32.63 -4.10 -29.30
CA ILE A 458 32.15 -5.39 -28.77
C ILE A 458 30.63 -5.37 -28.80
N ILE A 459 30.04 -6.32 -29.53
CA ILE A 459 28.59 -6.56 -29.54
C ILE A 459 28.25 -7.43 -28.33
N LEU A 460 27.28 -6.98 -27.53
CA LEU A 460 26.90 -7.65 -26.30
C LEU A 460 25.82 -8.71 -26.58
N PRO A 461 25.95 -9.94 -26.05
CA PRO A 461 24.99 -11.03 -26.26
C PRO A 461 23.70 -10.79 -25.48
N MET A 462 22.64 -11.50 -25.83
CA MET A 462 21.37 -11.39 -25.09
C MET A 462 21.41 -12.13 -23.74
N ASP A 463 22.05 -13.30 -23.71
CA ASP A 463 22.00 -14.21 -22.59
C ASP A 463 23.14 -13.93 -21.58
N PHE A 464 22.81 -13.92 -20.29
CA PHE A 464 23.78 -13.56 -19.24
C PHE A 464 24.97 -14.52 -19.16
N GLU A 465 24.72 -15.81 -19.45
CA GLU A 465 25.78 -16.82 -19.46
C GLU A 465 26.77 -16.61 -20.61
N GLU A 466 26.29 -16.15 -21.77
CA GLU A 466 27.16 -15.78 -22.89
C GLU A 466 27.95 -14.51 -22.55
N PHE A 467 27.29 -13.53 -21.91
CA PHE A 467 27.95 -12.31 -21.46
C PHE A 467 29.13 -12.59 -20.51
N LYS A 468 28.96 -13.51 -19.56
CA LYS A 468 30.04 -13.94 -18.66
C LYS A 468 31.24 -14.55 -19.37
N GLN A 469 31.06 -15.11 -20.57
CA GLN A 469 32.15 -15.75 -21.32
C GLN A 469 33.07 -14.74 -22.04
N ILE A 470 32.63 -13.49 -22.23
CA ILE A 470 33.36 -12.47 -23.01
C ILE A 470 34.62 -11.94 -22.30
N LYS A 471 34.80 -12.22 -21.00
CA LYS A 471 36.00 -11.85 -20.20
C LYS A 471 36.43 -10.39 -20.41
N LEU A 472 35.56 -9.46 -20.04
CA LEU A 472 35.81 -8.02 -20.12
C LEU A 472 36.72 -7.52 -19.00
N SER A 473 37.46 -6.44 -19.25
CA SER A 473 38.11 -5.65 -18.20
C SER A 473 37.05 -5.07 -17.24
N LYS A 474 37.43 -4.67 -16.03
CA LYS A 474 36.48 -4.10 -15.07
C LYS A 474 35.73 -2.88 -15.64
N LYS A 475 36.44 -2.00 -16.35
CA LYS A 475 35.89 -0.78 -16.94
C LYS A 475 34.97 -1.10 -18.12
N ASP A 476 35.38 -2.02 -18.99
CA ASP A 476 34.55 -2.46 -20.12
C ASP A 476 33.29 -3.21 -19.64
N TYR A 477 33.39 -3.97 -18.53
CA TYR A 477 32.26 -4.63 -17.91
C TYR A 477 31.23 -3.63 -17.38
N GLU A 478 31.67 -2.58 -16.69
CA GLU A 478 30.78 -1.50 -16.23
C GLU A 478 30.12 -0.76 -17.41
N LEU A 479 30.87 -0.50 -18.48
CA LEU A 479 30.34 0.10 -19.71
C LEU A 479 29.31 -0.82 -20.39
N ALA A 480 29.56 -2.13 -20.40
CA ALA A 480 28.65 -3.13 -20.96
C ALA A 480 27.33 -3.16 -20.20
N LEU A 481 27.37 -3.16 -18.86
CA LEU A 481 26.17 -3.09 -18.03
C LEU A 481 25.34 -1.83 -18.33
N LYS A 482 25.98 -0.66 -18.42
CA LYS A 482 25.29 0.59 -18.79
C LYS A 482 24.62 0.49 -20.17
N SER A 483 25.32 -0.08 -21.15
CA SER A 483 24.78 -0.30 -22.50
C SER A 483 23.58 -1.25 -22.49
N TYR A 484 23.61 -2.31 -21.67
CA TYR A 484 22.44 -3.18 -21.44
C TYR A 484 21.26 -2.47 -20.81
N PHE A 485 21.50 -1.61 -19.81
CA PHE A 485 20.45 -0.88 -19.11
C PHE A 485 19.75 0.15 -20.00
N GLN A 486 20.49 0.79 -20.90
CA GLN A 486 19.98 1.75 -21.87
C GLN A 486 19.21 1.10 -23.03
N ASN A 487 19.46 -0.18 -23.34
CA ASN A 487 18.77 -0.87 -24.42
C ASN A 487 17.35 -1.29 -24.00
N LYS A 488 16.34 -0.56 -24.48
CA LYS A 488 14.92 -0.79 -24.14
C LYS A 488 14.43 -2.21 -24.43
N ASN A 489 14.80 -2.80 -25.57
CA ASN A 489 14.38 -4.17 -25.92
C ASN A 489 14.94 -5.19 -24.92
N HIS A 490 16.23 -5.05 -24.56
CA HIS A 490 16.86 -5.94 -23.59
C HIS A 490 16.28 -5.73 -22.18
N THR A 491 16.07 -4.48 -21.77
CA THR A 491 15.47 -4.15 -20.47
C THR A 491 14.05 -4.70 -20.34
N ALA A 492 13.19 -4.52 -21.35
CA ALA A 492 11.86 -5.11 -21.38
C ALA A 492 11.91 -6.66 -21.32
N TRP A 493 12.87 -7.27 -22.01
CA TRP A 493 13.04 -8.73 -21.97
C TRP A 493 13.50 -9.25 -20.61
N ARG A 494 14.39 -8.51 -19.93
CA ARG A 494 14.85 -8.83 -18.56
C ARG A 494 13.75 -8.62 -17.51
N TYR A 495 12.91 -7.60 -17.68
CA TYR A 495 11.74 -7.39 -16.83
C TYR A 495 10.84 -8.63 -16.79
N LEU A 496 10.68 -9.30 -17.95
CA LEU A 496 9.89 -10.53 -18.11
C LEU A 496 10.67 -11.83 -17.88
N ALA A 497 11.89 -11.76 -17.34
CA ALA A 497 12.75 -12.93 -17.13
C ALA A 497 12.64 -13.49 -15.70
N LYS A 498 12.58 -14.82 -15.58
CA LYS A 498 12.63 -15.56 -14.32
C LYS A 498 13.70 -16.66 -14.40
N PRO A 499 14.86 -16.51 -13.75
CA PRO A 499 15.31 -15.34 -12.98
C PRO A 499 15.83 -14.18 -13.87
N ASN A 500 15.95 -12.98 -13.29
CA ASN A 500 16.63 -11.83 -13.89
C ASN A 500 18.00 -11.61 -13.20
N PRO A 501 19.12 -12.00 -13.82
CA PRO A 501 20.45 -11.86 -13.22
C PRO A 501 21.02 -10.43 -13.22
N TRP A 502 20.38 -9.46 -13.89
CA TRP A 502 20.82 -8.06 -13.93
C TRP A 502 20.19 -7.17 -12.86
N MET A 503 19.49 -7.76 -11.90
CA MET A 503 18.83 -7.01 -10.83
C MET A 503 19.81 -6.39 -9.84
N HIS A 504 19.42 -5.23 -9.31
CA HIS A 504 20.17 -4.61 -8.22
C HIS A 504 20.11 -5.49 -6.94
N PRO A 505 21.20 -5.60 -6.16
CA PRO A 505 21.20 -6.35 -4.90
C PRO A 505 20.13 -5.88 -3.90
N GLU A 506 19.89 -4.57 -3.87
CA GLU A 506 18.90 -3.89 -3.01
C GLU A 506 17.60 -3.55 -3.77
N ALA A 507 17.31 -4.23 -4.88
CA ALA A 507 16.04 -4.01 -5.58
C ALA A 507 14.86 -4.37 -4.67
N GLU A 508 13.93 -3.43 -4.51
CA GLU A 508 12.65 -3.62 -3.83
C GLU A 508 11.56 -4.07 -4.82
N TYR A 509 10.42 -4.56 -4.32
CA TYR A 509 9.27 -5.01 -5.14
C TYR A 509 9.56 -6.20 -6.08
N ILE A 510 10.23 -7.23 -5.55
CA ILE A 510 10.73 -8.37 -6.32
C ILE A 510 10.38 -9.71 -5.68
N TYR A 511 10.42 -10.77 -6.48
CA TYR A 511 10.38 -12.15 -5.98
C TYR A 511 11.81 -12.68 -5.76
N ILE A 512 11.98 -13.48 -4.71
CA ILE A 512 13.24 -14.13 -4.34
C ILE A 512 12.99 -15.62 -4.14
N ASP A 513 13.70 -16.46 -4.89
CA ASP A 513 13.73 -17.90 -4.66
C ASP A 513 14.56 -18.21 -3.40
N LYS A 514 13.92 -18.81 -2.40
CA LYS A 514 14.52 -19.13 -1.10
C LYS A 514 15.65 -20.18 -1.18
N LEU A 515 15.69 -21.00 -2.23
CA LEU A 515 16.69 -22.05 -2.41
C LEU A 515 17.88 -21.57 -3.22
N THR A 516 17.64 -20.81 -4.30
CA THR A 516 18.67 -20.40 -5.25
C THR A 516 19.14 -18.95 -5.05
N SER A 517 18.45 -18.17 -4.20
CA SER A 517 18.62 -16.70 -4.07
C SER A 517 18.42 -15.92 -5.37
N ALA A 518 17.84 -16.56 -6.39
CA ALA A 518 17.57 -15.93 -7.67
C ALA A 518 16.43 -14.90 -7.52
N LYS A 519 16.54 -13.78 -8.23
CA LYS A 519 15.63 -12.64 -8.12
C LYS A 519 14.95 -12.38 -9.47
N TRP A 520 13.69 -11.94 -9.45
CA TRP A 520 12.97 -11.44 -10.64
C TRP A 520 11.88 -10.45 -10.25
N SER A 521 11.34 -9.72 -11.23
CA SER A 521 10.25 -8.76 -11.01
C SER A 521 8.91 -9.44 -10.73
N THR A 522 7.90 -8.68 -10.31
CA THR A 522 6.54 -9.16 -10.03
C THR A 522 5.68 -9.35 -11.28
N PHE A 523 6.27 -9.43 -12.47
CA PHE A 523 5.55 -9.49 -13.76
C PHE A 523 4.55 -10.66 -13.88
N GLU A 524 4.74 -11.74 -13.11
CA GLU A 524 3.89 -12.94 -13.14
C GLU A 524 2.42 -12.62 -12.87
N GLU A 525 2.13 -11.64 -12.00
CA GLU A 525 0.77 -11.20 -11.66
C GLU A 525 0.05 -10.48 -12.83
N TYR A 526 0.82 -10.01 -13.81
CA TYR A 526 0.35 -9.15 -14.89
C TYR A 526 0.36 -9.83 -16.26
N GLN A 527 0.79 -11.10 -16.35
CA GLN A 527 0.93 -11.80 -17.63
C GLN A 527 -0.31 -11.75 -18.53
N PRO A 528 -1.55 -11.94 -18.03
CA PRO A 528 -2.74 -11.84 -18.88
C PRO A 528 -2.94 -10.43 -19.47
N LEU A 529 -2.67 -9.40 -18.66
CA LEU A 529 -2.79 -8.00 -19.07
C LEU A 529 -1.69 -7.61 -20.07
N ILE A 530 -0.44 -7.97 -19.79
CA ILE A 530 0.70 -7.71 -20.68
C ILE A 530 0.48 -8.41 -22.03
N ALA A 531 0.04 -9.67 -22.03
CA ALA A 531 -0.25 -10.41 -23.26
C ALA A 531 -1.38 -9.77 -24.07
N MET A 532 -2.46 -9.32 -23.41
CA MET A 532 -3.56 -8.63 -24.08
C MET A 532 -3.13 -7.28 -24.69
N LEU A 533 -2.36 -6.48 -23.96
CA LEU A 533 -1.86 -5.20 -24.45
C LEU A 533 -0.84 -5.37 -25.58
N TRP A 534 -0.02 -6.42 -25.53
CA TRP A 534 0.86 -6.77 -26.64
C TRP A 534 0.09 -7.17 -27.90
N LEU A 535 -1.00 -7.95 -27.76
CA LEU A 535 -1.90 -8.25 -28.88
C LEU A 535 -2.47 -6.97 -29.49
N ALA A 536 -2.87 -6.00 -28.65
CA ALA A 536 -3.35 -4.69 -29.13
C ALA A 536 -2.24 -3.86 -29.79
N ALA A 537 -1.03 -3.88 -29.23
CA ALA A 537 0.14 -3.18 -29.77
C ALA A 537 0.58 -3.73 -31.15
N THR A 538 0.31 -5.00 -31.41
CA THR A 538 0.66 -5.70 -32.66
C THR A 538 -0.52 -5.93 -33.60
N ASP A 539 -1.73 -5.50 -33.23
CA ASP A 539 -2.94 -5.66 -34.06
C ASP A 539 -2.85 -4.79 -35.32
N LYS A 540 -2.58 -5.44 -36.45
CA LYS A 540 -2.51 -4.81 -37.77
C LYS A 540 -3.88 -4.48 -38.36
N GLU A 541 -4.93 -5.13 -37.87
CA GLU A 541 -6.31 -4.90 -38.31
C GLU A 541 -6.93 -3.69 -37.61
N ALA A 542 -6.33 -3.23 -36.50
CA ALA A 542 -6.71 -2.01 -35.81
C ALA A 542 -5.85 -0.84 -36.29
N GLU A 543 -6.37 -0.08 -37.26
CA GLU A 543 -5.66 1.06 -37.84
C GLU A 543 -5.18 2.06 -36.76
N PRO A 544 -3.92 2.50 -36.81
CA PRO A 544 -3.40 3.51 -35.90
C PRO A 544 -4.14 4.84 -35.94
N THR A 545 -4.41 5.39 -34.75
CA THR A 545 -4.99 6.73 -34.56
C THR A 545 -3.92 7.73 -34.12
N ASP A 546 -4.27 9.02 -34.09
CA ASP A 546 -3.47 10.08 -33.46
C ASP A 546 -2.05 10.26 -34.05
N GLY A 547 -1.89 9.93 -35.35
CA GLY A 547 -0.62 10.09 -36.07
C GLY A 547 0.44 9.01 -35.78
N HIS A 548 0.07 7.95 -35.07
CA HIS A 548 0.94 6.80 -34.82
C HIS A 548 0.97 5.84 -36.03
N THR A 549 2.04 5.07 -36.14
CA THR A 549 2.12 3.85 -36.97
C THR A 549 2.05 2.60 -36.10
N ILE A 550 1.86 1.42 -36.71
CA ILE A 550 1.91 0.13 -36.02
C ILE A 550 3.27 -0.05 -35.35
N GLU A 551 4.35 0.33 -36.03
CA GLU A 551 5.71 0.31 -35.49
C GLU A 551 5.84 1.21 -34.26
N SER A 552 5.37 2.46 -34.35
CA SER A 552 5.45 3.40 -33.21
C SER A 552 4.61 2.97 -32.01
N ARG A 553 3.47 2.30 -32.24
CA ARG A 553 2.61 1.74 -31.18
C ARG A 553 3.35 0.62 -30.45
N LEU A 554 3.97 -0.30 -31.19
CA LEU A 554 4.76 -1.38 -30.62
C LEU A 554 6.02 -0.85 -29.91
N ASP A 555 6.69 0.14 -30.49
CA ASP A 555 7.88 0.75 -29.90
C ASP A 555 7.57 1.41 -28.55
N HIS A 556 6.44 2.13 -28.47
CA HIS A 556 5.96 2.73 -27.23
C HIS A 556 5.62 1.67 -26.17
N PHE A 557 4.97 0.58 -26.57
CA PHE A 557 4.68 -0.54 -25.67
C PHE A 557 5.95 -1.14 -25.06
N VAL A 558 6.98 -1.36 -25.88
CA VAL A 558 8.28 -1.87 -25.42
C VAL A 558 9.00 -0.88 -24.52
N GLU A 559 8.90 0.42 -24.82
CA GLU A 559 9.45 1.49 -23.97
C GLU A 559 8.82 1.51 -22.59
N GLU A 560 7.50 1.42 -22.48
CA GLU A 560 6.83 1.37 -21.17
C GLU A 560 7.20 0.11 -20.39
N LEU A 561 7.32 -1.07 -21.03
CA LEU A 561 7.82 -2.26 -20.36
C LEU A 561 9.26 -2.10 -19.84
N ALA A 562 10.12 -1.42 -20.61
CA ALA A 562 11.49 -1.14 -20.18
C ALA A 562 11.52 -0.17 -18.99
N LEU A 563 10.69 0.87 -19.01
CA LEU A 563 10.55 1.83 -17.91
C LEU A 563 10.01 1.18 -16.65
N ILE A 564 9.04 0.27 -16.78
CA ILE A 564 8.55 -0.53 -15.64
C ILE A 564 9.68 -1.36 -15.01
N GLY A 565 10.55 -1.96 -15.83
CA GLY A 565 11.69 -2.74 -15.36
C GLY A 565 12.76 -1.93 -14.62
N ARG A 566 12.76 -0.60 -14.77
CA ARG A 566 13.80 0.31 -14.24
C ARG A 566 13.25 1.54 -13.53
N SER A 567 12.01 1.55 -13.09
CA SER A 567 11.39 2.80 -12.63
C SER A 567 12.09 3.40 -11.41
N HIS A 568 12.49 2.57 -10.43
CA HIS A 568 13.19 3.03 -9.23
C HIS A 568 14.68 3.32 -9.47
N ASN A 569 15.17 3.13 -10.70
CA ASN A 569 16.46 3.68 -11.11
C ASN A 569 16.40 5.19 -11.36
N TRP A 570 15.20 5.78 -11.47
CA TRP A 570 14.97 7.21 -11.70
C TRP A 570 14.72 8.03 -10.43
N ASP A 571 14.70 7.40 -9.25
CA ASP A 571 14.38 8.06 -7.97
C ASP A 571 15.42 9.13 -7.55
N LYS A 572 16.61 9.10 -8.15
CA LYS A 572 17.67 10.09 -7.90
C LYS A 572 17.50 11.29 -8.83
N THR A 573 17.79 12.48 -8.28
CA THR A 573 17.85 13.71 -9.08
C THR A 573 19.28 14.20 -9.25
N ARG A 574 19.54 14.91 -10.35
CA ARG A 574 20.81 15.60 -10.65
C ARG A 574 20.53 17.01 -11.14
N ILE A 575 21.52 17.88 -11.03
CA ILE A 575 21.48 19.19 -11.66
C ILE A 575 22.03 19.04 -13.07
N ASN A 576 21.23 19.37 -14.08
CA ASN A 576 21.66 19.32 -15.48
C ASN A 576 22.53 20.53 -15.83
N SER A 577 23.09 20.53 -17.05
CA SER A 577 23.94 21.61 -17.57
C SER A 577 23.27 23.00 -17.63
N LYS A 578 21.94 23.07 -17.42
CA LYS A 578 21.14 24.31 -17.36
C LYS A 578 20.78 24.71 -15.93
N ASN A 579 21.46 24.13 -14.94
CA ASN A 579 21.24 24.37 -13.52
C ASN A 579 19.81 24.01 -13.04
N GLN A 580 19.14 23.09 -13.74
CA GLN A 580 17.79 22.60 -13.39
C GLN A 580 17.89 21.21 -12.78
N GLN A 581 17.11 20.97 -11.74
CA GLN A 581 16.99 19.65 -11.13
C GLN A 581 16.16 18.74 -12.05
N GLU A 582 16.73 17.60 -12.45
CA GLU A 582 16.06 16.57 -13.25
C GLU A 582 16.24 15.18 -12.62
N GLU A 583 15.25 14.31 -12.78
CA GLU A 583 15.36 12.88 -12.50
C GLU A 583 16.18 12.20 -13.61
N TYR A 584 16.92 11.15 -13.26
CA TYR A 584 17.74 10.42 -14.23
C TYR A 584 17.85 8.94 -13.89
N ASP A 585 17.92 8.08 -14.90
CA ASP A 585 18.29 6.67 -14.71
C ASP A 585 19.73 6.58 -14.18
N ASP A 586 19.91 6.04 -12.98
CA ASP A 586 21.23 5.88 -12.37
C ASP A 586 22.13 4.84 -13.07
N LEU A 587 21.58 4.09 -14.04
CA LEU A 587 22.26 3.04 -14.81
C LEU A 587 22.91 1.98 -13.91
N GLU A 588 22.32 1.73 -12.75
CA GLU A 588 22.65 0.59 -11.90
C GLU A 588 21.75 -0.61 -12.25
N GLY A 589 21.90 -1.72 -11.52
CA GLY A 589 21.09 -2.92 -11.69
C GLY A 589 19.58 -2.62 -11.70
N ASP A 590 18.80 -3.46 -12.38
CA ASP A 590 17.37 -3.22 -12.58
C ASP A 590 16.66 -3.12 -11.22
N ARG A 591 15.94 -2.00 -10.99
CA ARG A 591 15.03 -1.76 -9.86
C ARG A 591 13.60 -1.55 -10.39
N PRO A 592 12.78 -2.61 -10.45
CA PRO A 592 11.49 -2.57 -11.10
C PRO A 592 10.44 -1.82 -10.28
N SER A 593 9.38 -1.35 -10.94
CA SER A 593 8.28 -0.61 -10.32
C SER A 593 7.54 -1.37 -9.23
N CYS A 594 7.06 -0.62 -8.23
CA CYS A 594 6.03 -1.07 -7.30
C CYS A 594 4.72 -1.47 -8.03
N TYR A 595 3.89 -2.28 -7.37
CA TYR A 595 2.70 -2.90 -7.97
C TYR A 595 1.71 -1.91 -8.62
N SER A 596 1.57 -0.72 -8.04
CA SER A 596 0.68 0.35 -8.56
C SER A 596 1.25 1.04 -9.79
N GLY A 597 2.57 1.29 -9.82
CA GLY A 597 3.24 1.89 -10.97
C GLY A 597 3.22 0.98 -12.21
N VAL A 598 3.29 -0.35 -12.03
CA VAL A 598 3.18 -1.34 -13.12
C VAL A 598 1.83 -1.22 -13.83
N LYS A 599 0.71 -1.26 -13.08
CA LYS A 599 -0.64 -1.20 -13.67
C LYS A 599 -0.84 0.09 -14.47
N ARG A 600 -0.46 1.24 -13.89
CA ARG A 600 -0.65 2.56 -14.51
C ARG A 600 0.06 2.66 -15.86
N ARG A 601 1.35 2.28 -15.92
CA ARG A 601 2.14 2.33 -17.15
C ARG A 601 1.65 1.35 -18.20
N LEU A 602 1.19 0.16 -17.80
CA LEU A 602 0.59 -0.80 -18.73
C LEU A 602 -0.67 -0.23 -19.41
N PHE A 603 -1.55 0.48 -18.70
CA PHE A 603 -2.73 1.11 -19.34
C PHE A 603 -2.39 2.21 -20.35
N GLN A 604 -1.21 2.84 -20.23
CA GLN A 604 -0.72 3.88 -21.14
C GLN A 604 0.20 3.35 -22.25
N SER A 605 0.41 2.03 -22.29
CA SER A 605 1.44 1.41 -23.13
C SER A 605 1.07 1.23 -24.60
N VAL A 606 -0.19 1.43 -24.99
CA VAL A 606 -0.67 1.18 -26.37
C VAL A 606 -1.27 2.44 -26.99
N LEU A 607 -0.41 3.42 -27.28
CA LEU A 607 -0.81 4.67 -27.94
C LEU A 607 -1.25 4.47 -29.39
N GLY A 608 -2.20 5.29 -29.84
CA GLY A 608 -2.72 5.22 -31.20
C GLY A 608 -3.54 3.96 -31.50
N HIS A 609 -4.10 3.30 -30.48
CA HIS A 609 -5.04 2.19 -30.66
C HIS A 609 -6.49 2.65 -30.37
N PRO A 610 -7.44 2.45 -31.30
CA PRO A 610 -8.76 3.08 -31.24
C PRO A 610 -9.60 2.73 -29.99
N LEU A 611 -9.36 1.55 -29.39
CA LEU A 611 -10.03 1.10 -28.15
C LEU A 611 -9.24 1.38 -26.87
N ILE A 612 -8.05 2.00 -26.95
CA ILE A 612 -7.15 2.20 -25.79
C ILE A 612 -6.74 3.69 -25.67
N THR A 613 -7.16 4.58 -26.57
CA THR A 613 -6.92 6.03 -26.48
C THR A 613 -7.61 6.66 -25.26
N ILE A 614 -6.86 7.46 -24.51
CA ILE A 614 -7.27 8.24 -23.34
C ILE A 614 -7.12 9.73 -23.69
N LEU A 615 -8.20 10.51 -23.58
CA LEU A 615 -8.17 11.96 -23.71
C LEU A 615 -7.37 12.57 -22.55
N THR A 616 -6.39 13.40 -22.85
CA THR A 616 -5.56 14.09 -21.84
C THR A 616 -5.75 15.61 -21.92
N GLU A 617 -5.35 16.32 -20.87
CA GLU A 617 -5.39 17.80 -20.85
C GLU A 617 -4.54 18.39 -21.98
N ASP A 618 -3.36 17.84 -22.25
CA ASP A 618 -2.47 18.31 -23.31
C ASP A 618 -3.13 18.24 -24.69
N MET A 619 -3.91 17.18 -24.94
CA MET A 619 -4.67 17.05 -26.19
C MET A 619 -5.74 18.14 -26.30
N VAL A 620 -6.46 18.44 -25.22
CA VAL A 620 -7.47 19.50 -25.20
C VAL A 620 -6.83 20.89 -25.36
N LEU A 621 -5.70 21.14 -24.71
CA LEU A 621 -4.95 22.39 -24.84
C LEU A 621 -4.44 22.60 -26.27
N GLU A 622 -3.97 21.55 -26.96
CA GLU A 622 -3.54 21.65 -28.35
C GLU A 622 -4.70 21.89 -29.33
N GLU A 623 -5.89 21.34 -29.04
CA GLU A 623 -7.12 21.66 -29.78
C GLU A 623 -7.49 23.14 -29.62
N ILE A 624 -7.48 23.66 -28.38
CA ILE A 624 -7.74 25.09 -28.09
C ILE A 624 -6.74 25.96 -28.82
N ARG A 625 -5.46 25.60 -28.78
CA ARG A 625 -4.39 26.32 -29.46
C ARG A 625 -4.62 26.38 -30.96
N THR A 626 -4.93 25.25 -31.58
CA THR A 626 -5.17 25.15 -33.03
C THR A 626 -6.38 25.98 -33.43
N PHE A 627 -7.48 25.88 -32.67
CA PHE A 627 -8.70 26.65 -32.89
C PHE A 627 -8.46 28.18 -32.79
N ALA A 628 -7.85 28.65 -31.71
CA ALA A 628 -7.56 30.06 -31.50
C ALA A 628 -6.62 30.61 -32.58
N ARG A 629 -5.60 29.83 -32.97
CA ARG A 629 -4.66 30.18 -34.05
C ARG A 629 -5.37 30.38 -35.39
N GLN A 630 -6.27 29.47 -35.77
CA GLN A 630 -7.05 29.58 -37.00
C GLN A 630 -7.95 30.81 -36.99
N HIS A 631 -8.62 31.10 -35.87
CA HIS A 631 -9.46 32.29 -35.74
C HIS A 631 -8.66 33.59 -35.91
N PHE A 632 -7.50 33.72 -35.26
CA PHE A 632 -6.68 34.92 -35.40
C PHE A 632 -6.07 35.07 -36.80
N GLN A 633 -5.65 33.97 -37.44
CA GLN A 633 -5.16 34.00 -38.84
C GLN A 633 -6.18 34.54 -39.83
N LEU A 634 -7.47 34.18 -39.65
CA LEU A 634 -8.55 34.70 -40.49
C LEU A 634 -8.79 36.20 -40.27
N PHE A 635 -8.43 36.73 -39.10
CA PHE A 635 -8.62 38.14 -38.75
C PHE A 635 -7.44 39.03 -39.19
N ILE A 636 -6.23 38.48 -39.21
CA ILE A 636 -5.01 39.16 -39.68
C ILE A 636 -5.01 39.19 -41.22
N SER A 637 -5.53 40.29 -41.78
CA SER A 637 -5.35 40.62 -43.20
C SER A 637 -4.16 41.55 -43.40
N GLU A 638 -3.53 41.54 -44.58
CA GLU A 638 -2.38 42.42 -44.91
C GLU A 638 -2.67 43.91 -44.62
N ALA A 639 -3.91 44.36 -44.83
CA ALA A 639 -4.32 45.74 -44.57
C ALA A 639 -4.46 46.09 -43.07
N LYS A 640 -4.73 45.09 -42.20
CA LYS A 640 -4.94 45.29 -40.75
C LYS A 640 -3.73 44.91 -39.92
N LYS A 641 -2.78 44.16 -40.49
CA LYS A 641 -1.61 43.61 -39.79
C LYS A 641 -0.73 44.68 -39.14
N ALA A 642 -0.43 45.76 -39.87
CA ALA A 642 0.38 46.87 -39.35
C ALA A 642 -0.30 47.57 -38.17
N ALA A 643 -1.60 47.86 -38.28
CA ALA A 643 -2.39 48.49 -37.22
C ALA A 643 -2.56 47.57 -36.00
N LEU A 644 -2.71 46.26 -36.21
CA LEU A 644 -2.78 45.27 -35.12
C LEU A 644 -1.46 45.13 -34.38
N LYS A 645 -0.34 45.18 -35.11
CA LYS A 645 1.00 45.20 -34.51
C LYS A 645 1.20 46.46 -33.67
N GLU A 646 0.86 47.63 -34.22
CA GLU A 646 0.95 48.90 -33.49
C GLU A 646 0.07 48.90 -32.23
N ALA A 647 -1.13 48.31 -32.30
CA ALA A 647 -2.00 48.16 -31.13
C ALA A 647 -1.44 47.18 -30.07
N PHE A 648 -0.78 46.10 -30.50
CA PHE A 648 -0.09 45.17 -29.59
C PHE A 648 1.15 45.82 -28.95
N ASP A 649 1.93 46.57 -29.73
CA ASP A 649 3.11 47.29 -29.25
C ASP A 649 2.70 48.41 -28.26
N ASP A 650 1.59 49.12 -28.52
CA ASP A 650 1.00 50.10 -27.61
C ASP A 650 0.61 49.47 -26.26
N TYR A 651 0.06 48.25 -26.27
CA TYR A 651 -0.21 47.50 -25.04
C TYR A 651 1.08 47.14 -24.27
N ILE A 652 2.10 46.63 -24.97
CA ILE A 652 3.37 46.19 -24.35
C ILE A 652 4.12 47.38 -23.72
N VAL A 653 4.09 48.54 -24.37
CA VAL A 653 4.82 49.74 -23.93
C VAL A 653 4.01 50.55 -22.90
N ASN A 654 2.69 50.67 -23.08
CA ASN A 654 1.83 51.55 -22.29
C ASN A 654 0.76 50.76 -21.50
N ILE A 655 1.17 49.74 -20.74
CA ILE A 655 0.29 48.78 -20.02
C ILE A 655 -0.85 49.45 -19.23
N ASN A 656 -0.65 50.66 -18.69
CA ASN A 656 -1.64 51.41 -17.90
C ASN A 656 -2.39 52.52 -18.67
N GLU A 657 -1.97 52.88 -19.89
CA GLU A 657 -2.50 54.02 -20.67
C GLU A 657 -2.68 53.72 -22.18
N ILE A 658 -2.94 52.46 -22.54
CA ILE A 658 -3.19 52.08 -23.94
C ILE A 658 -4.32 52.91 -24.58
N SER A 659 -4.10 53.35 -25.82
CA SER A 659 -5.03 54.23 -26.54
C SER A 659 -6.38 53.56 -26.80
N THR A 660 -7.46 54.35 -26.80
CA THR A 660 -8.83 53.85 -27.04
C THR A 660 -8.95 53.14 -28.38
N THR A 661 -8.25 53.63 -29.41
CA THR A 661 -8.23 53.02 -30.75
C THR A 661 -7.54 51.65 -30.76
N SER A 662 -6.41 51.50 -30.05
CA SER A 662 -5.74 50.20 -29.89
C SER A 662 -6.58 49.20 -29.09
N LYS A 663 -7.27 49.68 -28.03
CA LYS A 663 -8.21 48.86 -27.24
C LYS A 663 -9.33 48.28 -28.10
N GLU A 664 -9.99 49.13 -28.88
CA GLU A 664 -11.09 48.72 -29.77
C GLU A 664 -10.62 47.72 -30.83
N LEU A 665 -9.41 47.92 -31.37
CA LEU A 665 -8.85 47.05 -32.40
C LEU A 665 -8.51 45.65 -31.85
N LEU A 666 -7.92 45.55 -30.65
CA LEU A 666 -7.60 44.25 -30.02
C LEU A 666 -8.86 43.51 -29.55
N ILE A 667 -9.86 44.23 -29.01
CA ILE A 667 -11.16 43.64 -28.63
C ILE A 667 -11.89 43.08 -29.86
N SER A 668 -11.72 43.69 -31.04
CA SER A 668 -12.36 43.21 -32.28
C SER A 668 -11.90 41.80 -32.70
N MET A 669 -10.77 41.32 -32.17
CA MET A 669 -10.26 39.96 -32.43
C MET A 669 -10.89 38.87 -31.54
N ASN A 670 -11.71 39.26 -30.55
CA ASN A 670 -12.28 38.29 -29.60
C ASN A 670 -13.09 37.20 -30.32
N ILE A 671 -12.92 35.97 -29.85
CA ILE A 671 -13.65 34.81 -30.35
C ILE A 671 -15.12 34.94 -29.92
N PRO A 672 -16.09 35.04 -30.85
CA PRO A 672 -17.50 35.18 -30.51
C PRO A 672 -18.05 33.94 -29.80
N PRO A 673 -19.02 34.07 -28.88
CA PRO A 673 -19.62 32.94 -28.16
C PRO A 673 -20.11 31.82 -29.09
N GLU A 674 -20.72 32.17 -30.23
CA GLU A 674 -21.21 31.20 -31.23
C GLU A 674 -20.09 30.27 -31.74
N LYS A 675 -18.88 30.79 -31.96
CA LYS A 675 -17.72 29.98 -32.38
C LYS A 675 -17.16 29.13 -31.24
N GLN A 676 -17.29 29.59 -29.99
CA GLN A 676 -16.88 28.82 -28.82
C GLN A 676 -17.81 27.60 -28.63
N GLU A 677 -19.12 27.80 -28.81
CA GLU A 677 -20.11 26.71 -28.78
C GLU A 677 -19.90 25.70 -29.93
N GLU A 678 -19.60 26.18 -31.14
CA GLU A 678 -19.26 25.30 -32.27
C GLU A 678 -18.03 24.44 -31.98
N PHE A 679 -17.00 25.03 -31.37
CA PHE A 679 -15.79 24.32 -30.96
C PHE A 679 -16.05 23.28 -29.86
N GLU A 680 -16.83 23.60 -28.83
CA GLU A 680 -17.28 22.63 -27.82
C GLU A 680 -18.08 21.48 -28.47
N GLY A 681 -18.93 21.78 -29.46
CA GLY A 681 -19.66 20.78 -30.24
C GLY A 681 -18.76 19.86 -31.05
N TYR A 682 -17.70 20.40 -31.66
CA TYR A 682 -16.67 19.61 -32.35
C TYR A 682 -15.93 18.66 -31.38
N LEU A 683 -15.49 19.15 -30.21
CA LEU A 683 -14.82 18.33 -29.20
C LEU A 683 -15.74 17.23 -28.66
N SER A 684 -17.01 17.56 -28.41
CA SER A 684 -18.03 16.60 -28.00
C SER A 684 -18.23 15.50 -29.04
N LYS A 685 -18.22 15.84 -30.34
CA LYS A 685 -18.34 14.87 -31.43
C LYS A 685 -17.07 14.03 -31.62
N LYS A 686 -15.89 14.62 -31.43
CA LYS A 686 -14.59 13.96 -31.64
C LYS A 686 -14.22 13.00 -30.51
N TYR A 687 -14.42 13.41 -29.27
CA TYR A 687 -13.98 12.66 -28.07
C TYR A 687 -15.12 11.96 -27.32
N GLY A 688 -16.38 12.27 -27.67
CA GLY A 688 -17.57 11.63 -27.09
C GLY A 688 -17.62 11.77 -25.57
N ALA A 689 -17.95 10.68 -24.88
CA ALA A 689 -18.04 10.62 -23.43
C ALA A 689 -16.77 11.07 -22.68
N GLN A 690 -15.59 10.97 -23.30
CA GLN A 690 -14.33 11.43 -22.69
C GLN A 690 -14.32 12.95 -22.47
N TYR A 691 -14.99 13.70 -23.34
CA TYR A 691 -15.11 15.15 -23.20
C TYR A 691 -16.45 15.54 -22.55
N THR A 692 -17.55 14.85 -22.88
CA THR A 692 -18.89 15.27 -22.42
C THR A 692 -19.23 14.84 -21.00
N GLU A 693 -18.62 13.78 -20.47
CA GLU A 693 -18.87 13.29 -19.10
C GLU A 693 -17.78 13.74 -18.09
N ASP A 694 -16.68 14.32 -18.58
CA ASP A 694 -15.60 14.86 -17.75
C ASP A 694 -15.64 16.40 -17.73
N PHE A 695 -16.14 16.94 -16.62
CA PHE A 695 -16.30 18.38 -16.47
C PHE A 695 -14.96 19.13 -16.44
N ALA A 696 -13.83 18.46 -16.17
CA ALA A 696 -12.51 19.10 -16.17
C ALA A 696 -12.12 19.57 -17.57
N PHE A 697 -12.32 18.74 -18.60
CA PHE A 697 -12.01 19.13 -19.99
C PHE A 697 -12.95 20.22 -20.51
N ILE A 698 -14.24 20.15 -20.16
CA ILE A 698 -15.20 21.22 -20.48
C ILE A 698 -14.78 22.51 -19.78
N SER A 699 -14.37 22.43 -18.51
CA SER A 699 -13.93 23.58 -17.73
C SER A 699 -12.63 24.18 -18.28
N ILE A 700 -11.67 23.37 -18.76
CA ILE A 700 -10.45 23.86 -19.40
C ILE A 700 -10.79 24.70 -20.64
N VAL A 701 -11.65 24.19 -21.52
CA VAL A 701 -12.09 24.92 -22.71
C VAL A 701 -12.79 26.22 -22.33
N ARG A 702 -13.76 26.16 -21.41
CA ARG A 702 -14.53 27.33 -20.97
C ARG A 702 -13.69 28.37 -20.24
N ASN A 703 -12.80 27.96 -19.35
CA ASN A 703 -11.94 28.88 -18.59
C ASN A 703 -10.88 29.53 -19.48
N LYS A 704 -10.39 28.83 -20.52
CA LYS A 704 -9.40 29.40 -21.45
C LYS A 704 -10.03 30.35 -22.46
N LEU A 705 -11.32 30.20 -22.77
CA LEU A 705 -12.06 31.02 -23.75
C LEU A 705 -13.05 32.01 -23.09
N SER A 706 -13.09 32.08 -21.75
CA SER A 706 -13.91 33.05 -21.04
C SER A 706 -13.24 34.41 -20.96
N LEU A 707 -14.04 35.46 -21.09
CA LEU A 707 -13.63 36.85 -20.86
C LEU A 707 -14.10 37.31 -19.47
N SER A 708 -13.34 38.22 -18.87
CA SER A 708 -13.63 38.84 -17.57
C SER A 708 -14.98 39.57 -17.58
N SER A 709 -15.71 39.54 -16.46
CA SER A 709 -16.92 40.35 -16.29
C SER A 709 -16.60 41.78 -15.84
N ASP A 710 -15.37 42.05 -15.41
CA ASP A 710 -14.92 43.36 -14.97
C ASP A 710 -14.48 44.20 -16.18
N LYS A 711 -15.22 45.27 -16.49
CA LYS A 711 -14.91 46.17 -17.60
C LYS A 711 -13.62 46.97 -17.41
N THR A 712 -13.03 46.95 -16.22
CA THR A 712 -11.76 47.63 -15.92
C THR A 712 -10.54 46.74 -16.19
N ASP A 713 -10.72 45.42 -16.33
CA ASP A 713 -9.67 44.45 -16.65
C ASP A 713 -9.52 44.29 -18.17
N PHE A 714 -8.71 45.13 -18.80
CA PHE A 714 -8.51 45.07 -20.25
C PHE A 714 -7.86 43.75 -20.72
N PHE A 715 -6.94 43.18 -19.92
CA PHE A 715 -6.26 41.93 -20.27
C PHE A 715 -7.25 40.76 -20.29
N GLY A 716 -8.04 40.61 -19.22
CA GLY A 716 -9.07 39.56 -19.15
C GLY A 716 -10.23 39.74 -20.11
N ASN A 717 -10.38 40.91 -20.73
CA ASN A 717 -11.40 41.19 -21.75
C ASN A 717 -10.90 41.00 -23.20
N CYS A 718 -9.67 40.53 -23.40
CA CYS A 718 -9.06 40.44 -24.72
C CYS A 718 -8.39 39.08 -24.96
N HIS A 719 -9.01 38.23 -25.79
CA HIS A 719 -8.47 36.93 -26.20
C HIS A 719 -7.13 37.04 -26.90
N ALA A 720 -6.90 38.12 -27.66
CA ALA A 720 -5.64 38.34 -28.35
C ALA A 720 -4.48 38.37 -27.34
N LEU A 721 -4.67 39.00 -26.17
CA LEU A 721 -3.66 39.09 -25.10
C LEU A 721 -3.62 37.82 -24.25
N MET A 722 -4.78 37.29 -23.84
CA MET A 722 -4.86 36.10 -22.99
C MET A 722 -4.27 34.84 -23.65
N LEU A 723 -4.42 34.72 -24.96
CA LEU A 723 -4.02 33.52 -25.71
C LEU A 723 -2.68 33.68 -26.44
N ASP A 724 -2.07 34.88 -26.44
CA ASP A 724 -0.81 35.14 -27.15
C ASP A 724 0.32 34.18 -26.72
N GLY A 725 0.54 34.01 -25.41
CA GLY A 725 1.57 33.11 -24.88
C GLY A 725 1.43 31.65 -25.30
N ASN A 726 0.23 31.24 -25.74
CA ASN A 726 -0.05 29.89 -26.23
C ASN A 726 -0.03 29.81 -27.76
N VAL A 727 -0.56 30.82 -28.44
CA VAL A 727 -0.79 30.80 -29.90
C VAL A 727 0.38 31.41 -30.68
N GLY A 728 1.20 32.25 -30.03
CA GLY A 728 2.29 32.99 -30.64
C GLY A 728 1.79 34.12 -31.55
N LEU A 729 0.72 34.82 -31.15
CA LEU A 729 0.04 35.83 -31.97
C LEU A 729 0.97 37.00 -32.35
N TYR A 730 1.82 37.45 -31.42
CA TYR A 730 2.81 38.50 -31.66
C TYR A 730 3.76 38.14 -32.83
N GLN A 731 4.24 36.88 -32.86
CA GLN A 731 5.11 36.37 -33.93
C GLN A 731 4.39 36.32 -35.28
N MET A 732 3.06 36.12 -35.28
CA MET A 732 2.25 36.14 -36.50
C MET A 732 2.13 37.56 -37.08
N LEU A 733 2.20 38.59 -36.22
CA LEU A 733 2.16 40.00 -36.60
C LEU A 733 3.53 40.53 -37.06
N GLU A 734 4.64 39.95 -36.59
CA GLU A 734 6.01 40.36 -36.95
C GLU A 734 6.46 39.99 -38.38
N ASN A 735 5.92 38.93 -38.99
CA ASN A 735 6.39 38.43 -40.28
C ASN A 735 6.24 39.47 -41.41
N THR A 736 7.32 40.20 -41.68
CA THR A 736 7.56 40.97 -42.90
C THR A 736 8.39 40.11 -43.85
N GLY A 737 7.80 39.68 -44.98
CA GLY A 737 8.56 39.21 -46.16
C GLY A 737 8.75 37.70 -46.34
N GLU A 738 8.30 37.24 -47.52
CA GLU A 738 8.64 36.00 -48.25
C GLU A 738 8.03 34.65 -47.80
N LEU A 739 6.87 34.37 -48.39
CA LEU A 739 6.49 33.04 -48.83
C LEU A 739 7.55 32.50 -49.82
N LYS A 740 8.43 31.62 -49.37
CA LYS A 740 8.97 30.58 -50.25
C LYS A 740 8.06 29.37 -50.17
N THR A 741 7.30 29.19 -51.24
CA THR A 741 6.77 27.90 -51.65
C THR A 741 7.91 26.90 -51.70
N ASP A 742 7.88 25.86 -50.87
CA ASP A 742 8.48 24.59 -51.21
C ASP A 742 7.51 23.47 -50.83
N SER A 743 6.89 22.97 -51.89
CA SER A 743 6.29 21.65 -51.98
C SER A 743 7.27 20.60 -51.47
N ASN A 744 7.00 20.04 -50.29
CA ASN A 744 7.33 18.66 -49.95
C ASN A 744 6.45 18.19 -48.80
N LEU A 745 5.26 17.73 -49.19
CA LEU A 745 4.55 16.65 -48.50
C LEU A 745 5.45 15.41 -48.50
N SER A 746 6.15 15.15 -47.40
CA SER A 746 6.47 13.80 -46.93
C SER A 746 7.15 13.84 -45.56
N GLY A 747 6.46 13.32 -44.53
CA GLY A 747 7.08 12.77 -43.32
C GLY A 747 7.54 13.77 -42.27
N VAL A 748 6.62 14.29 -41.46
CA VAL A 748 6.99 14.76 -40.11
C VAL A 748 7.22 13.53 -39.25
N ARG A 749 8.49 13.29 -38.90
CA ARG A 749 8.92 12.32 -37.89
C ARG A 749 8.26 12.66 -36.56
N THR A 750 7.38 11.79 -36.10
CA THR A 750 7.01 11.62 -34.70
C THR A 750 8.28 11.25 -33.92
N SER A 751 8.89 12.22 -33.25
CA SER A 751 9.91 11.96 -32.25
C SER A 751 9.73 12.89 -31.06
N GLN A 752 9.59 12.27 -29.89
CA GLN A 752 9.51 12.83 -28.53
C GLN A 752 8.11 13.22 -28.03
N ILE A 753 7.29 12.20 -27.80
CA ILE A 753 6.30 12.21 -26.71
C ILE A 753 6.84 11.25 -25.65
N GLY A 754 7.62 11.81 -24.74
CA GLY A 754 8.12 11.17 -23.53
C GLY A 754 8.22 12.27 -22.49
N PHE A 755 7.78 12.01 -21.27
CA PHE A 755 7.66 12.96 -20.17
C PHE A 755 9.02 13.44 -19.63
N PHE A 756 9.94 13.92 -20.47
CA PHE A 756 11.12 14.71 -20.10
C PHE A 756 11.54 15.60 -21.28
N LYS A 757 11.58 16.93 -21.07
CA LYS A 757 12.05 17.90 -22.06
C LYS A 757 13.55 17.70 -22.34
N HIS A 758 13.90 17.14 -23.50
CA HIS A 758 15.22 17.36 -24.11
C HIS A 758 15.09 18.33 -25.30
N LYS A 759 15.78 19.47 -25.23
CA LYS A 759 16.04 20.34 -26.40
C LYS A 759 17.39 19.95 -27.01
N LYS A 760 17.39 19.72 -28.32
CA LYS A 760 18.56 19.50 -29.18
C LYS A 760 19.57 20.63 -29.09
N GLU A 761 20.84 20.24 -29.15
CA GLU A 761 22.00 21.05 -29.46
C GLU A 761 21.92 21.57 -30.91
N GLU A 762 22.21 22.86 -31.10
CA GLU A 762 22.67 23.39 -32.38
C GLU A 762 24.17 23.67 -32.28
N THR A 763 24.90 23.06 -33.20
CA THR A 763 26.31 23.26 -33.51
C THR A 763 26.59 24.71 -33.92
N ILE A 764 27.51 25.36 -33.21
CA ILE A 764 28.18 26.57 -33.70
C ILE A 764 29.55 26.14 -34.22
N ALA A 765 29.77 26.38 -35.51
CA ALA A 765 31.06 26.26 -36.17
C ALA A 765 31.95 27.48 -35.83
N ASP A 766 33.20 27.18 -35.54
CA ASP A 766 34.44 27.96 -35.67
C ASP A 766 34.34 29.48 -35.90
N PHE A 767 34.90 30.24 -34.94
CA PHE A 767 35.83 31.31 -35.26
C PHE A 767 37.00 31.30 -34.27
N CYS A 768 38.21 31.29 -34.85
CA CYS A 768 39.50 31.24 -34.20
C CYS A 768 39.91 32.54 -33.50
N ASP A 769 40.86 32.36 -32.58
CA ASP A 769 41.95 33.26 -32.16
C ASP A 769 41.60 34.54 -31.37
N GLU A 770 41.96 34.56 -30.09
CA GLU A 770 43.16 35.26 -29.62
C GLU A 770 43.55 34.88 -28.17
N ALA A 771 44.86 34.89 -27.92
CA ALA A 771 45.57 34.29 -26.79
C ALA A 771 45.39 35.01 -25.44
N PRO A 772 45.67 34.33 -24.30
CA PRO A 772 45.61 34.93 -22.97
C PRO A 772 46.92 35.67 -22.62
N SER A 773 46.80 36.89 -22.10
CA SER A 773 47.89 37.59 -21.41
C SER A 773 47.67 37.56 -19.88
N PRO A 774 48.72 37.36 -19.06
CA PRO A 774 48.63 37.02 -17.65
C PRO A 774 48.53 38.25 -16.71
N PRO A 775 48.25 38.06 -15.41
CA PRO A 775 47.76 39.08 -14.50
C PRO A 775 48.89 39.84 -13.79
N SER A 776 48.60 41.05 -13.29
CA SER A 776 49.37 41.75 -12.26
C SER A 776 48.54 42.96 -11.74
N PRO A 777 48.84 43.56 -10.56
CA PRO A 777 48.11 43.26 -9.32
C PRO A 777 47.71 44.54 -8.54
N GLU A 778 47.11 44.36 -7.35
CA GLU A 778 46.92 45.37 -6.28
C GLU A 778 45.93 46.51 -6.61
N ILE A 779 44.93 46.82 -5.80
CA ILE A 779 44.90 47.13 -4.35
C ILE A 779 43.58 46.65 -3.75
#